data_AF-H2UXE8-F1
#
_entry.id   AF-H2UXE8-F1
#
_cell.length_a   1.000
_cell.length_b   1.000
_cell.length_c   1.000
_cell.angle_alpha   90.00
_cell.angle_beta   90.00
_cell.angle_gamma   90.00
#
_symmetry.space_group_name_H-M   'P 1'
#
loop_
_entity.id
_entity.type
_entity.pdbx_description
1 polymer ?
#
loop_
_entity_poly.entity_id
_entity_poly.type
_entity_poly.pdbx_seq_one_letter_code
_entity_poly.pdbx_strand_id
1 'polypeptide(L)'
;MSKHEEFNDRLDTEFDHFLLDMKPYVLKNPSKAERHQCALWIKKLCDPDTCAPGLLARKNRNMYARLLLHMLKRGLLELPFTVKPGPGPLKTLPTYMSIYFDEPLSARSLEQNDTDLPAWVTGELRDDTDDSLSAALLKDKLSSTPIAGHRRYCSNSTNYYYMSLLKLRKLKILEERHQEEKLKMQQKRDAAIEKILDRKNSEIEEIKGTYRAKQKESEEVILKLEKKVQVLLRESQIINESKDKQIAELKKMSEHSADSLRNEWEKKLHTAAAEMELEKFELQKKHSDDIQELLEDTNLRVAKMEAEYTSRSQATEQILSELKMKVKQQSVELEKNQVLQQKLMQEKAQLEVHVATLSAQLQEANRRNTILQKEKEQQREQHQQSVQKLLAKHEMDVSHVHQEHALSAAKASEVMEDFEIIVAQLKQQLLDSDLQRQHQVRESPVSPNDHSEAEREKKEAKIKTAKLEDTIRELESQLERAGESQRQQIQQADMALERLKKQVELSSEKAYAEMKLQMAEQRSQHEQERTRLQQQHSTGKDSLVQEHQRVVDSLEKQARATLQQHQQQSQEWRKCDTQRISTLEAELADSREELLSVRALHKRQLAEVSLHREEDRRRAQRDKEESLNRLRSDMESSRRDLERSHQQQKAAVQEKTQGSVPNRKSDPIYAHLQLIVELQSSLGNAKEEAVRLKEATDQQLQDADAQWAEDRRKMADKADQAVKVSLDRARICAESSLTQCFCQATEVRRQYEEKIKGLMPAELQKELEDTITSLKAQVNFLQKRAAVLQEDLDACRGRR
;
A
#
# COMPACT_ATOMS: atom_id res chain seq x y z
N MET A 1 -8.33 37.02 -38.16
CA MET A 1 -8.90 35.69 -37.90
C MET A 1 -7.76 34.72 -37.67
N SER A 2 -7.94 33.75 -36.78
CA SER A 2 -6.99 32.68 -36.51
C SER A 2 -7.09 31.57 -37.57
N LYS A 3 -5.99 30.88 -37.87
CA LYS A 3 -5.99 29.68 -38.72
C LYS A 3 -6.95 28.59 -38.22
N HIS A 4 -7.31 28.63 -36.93
CA HIS A 4 -8.27 27.71 -36.33
C HIS A 4 -9.74 28.07 -36.64
N GLU A 5 -10.05 29.34 -36.93
CA GLU A 5 -11.39 29.80 -37.33
C GLU A 5 -11.69 29.30 -38.75
N GLU A 6 -10.82 29.61 -39.72
CA GLU A 6 -10.96 29.15 -41.11
C GLU A 6 -11.13 27.62 -41.26
N PHE A 7 -10.53 26.83 -40.36
CA PHE A 7 -10.67 25.37 -40.39
C PHE A 7 -12.01 24.90 -39.79
N ASN A 8 -12.52 25.59 -38.77
CA ASN A 8 -13.87 25.33 -38.25
C ASN A 8 -14.93 25.70 -39.30
N ASP A 9 -14.78 26.87 -39.95
CA ASP A 9 -15.70 27.35 -40.99
C ASP A 9 -15.77 26.38 -42.18
N ARG A 10 -14.64 25.78 -42.57
CA ARG A 10 -14.59 24.71 -43.59
C ARG A 10 -15.34 23.44 -43.17
N LEU A 11 -15.20 23.00 -41.91
CA LEU A 11 -15.94 21.84 -41.41
C LEU A 11 -17.44 22.12 -41.27
N ASP A 12 -17.82 23.34 -40.90
CA ASP A 12 -19.23 23.75 -40.84
C ASP A 12 -19.83 23.85 -42.26
N THR A 13 -19.07 24.39 -43.23
CA THR A 13 -19.43 24.38 -44.66
C THR A 13 -19.56 22.95 -45.24
N GLU A 14 -18.63 22.05 -44.93
CA GLU A 14 -18.67 20.64 -45.37
C GLU A 14 -19.94 19.93 -44.84
N PHE A 15 -20.33 20.24 -43.60
CA PHE A 15 -21.55 19.69 -43.00
C PHE A 15 -22.83 20.15 -43.70
N ASP A 16 -22.92 21.45 -44.04
CA ASP A 16 -24.05 21.99 -44.79
C ASP A 16 -24.21 21.32 -46.17
N HIS A 17 -23.10 21.01 -46.83
CA HIS A 17 -23.12 20.22 -48.07
C HIS A 17 -23.72 18.82 -47.84
N PHE A 18 -23.26 18.08 -46.81
CA PHE A 18 -23.85 16.77 -46.50
C PHE A 18 -25.35 16.83 -46.15
N LEU A 19 -25.82 17.89 -45.48
CA LEU A 19 -27.24 18.09 -45.19
C LEU A 19 -28.07 18.32 -46.46
N LEU A 20 -27.58 19.15 -47.38
CA LEU A 20 -28.22 19.38 -48.69
C LEU A 20 -28.28 18.08 -49.50
N ASP A 21 -27.18 17.32 -49.52
CA ASP A 21 -27.07 16.04 -50.22
C ASP A 21 -28.00 14.95 -49.64
N MET A 22 -28.20 14.91 -48.31
CA MET A 22 -29.10 13.95 -47.66
C MET A 22 -30.59 14.22 -47.93
N LYS A 23 -30.96 15.50 -48.10
CA LYS A 23 -32.35 15.96 -48.24
C LYS A 23 -33.20 15.16 -49.24
N PRO A 24 -32.78 14.93 -50.51
CA PRO A 24 -33.57 14.13 -51.46
C PRO A 24 -33.78 12.68 -51.01
N TYR A 25 -32.77 12.02 -50.43
CA TYR A 25 -32.86 10.61 -50.02
C TYR A 25 -33.76 10.43 -48.79
N VAL A 26 -33.65 11.30 -47.78
CA VAL A 26 -34.54 11.27 -46.61
C VAL A 26 -35.99 11.55 -47.01
N LEU A 27 -36.24 12.52 -47.90
CA LEU A 27 -37.61 12.82 -48.33
C LEU A 27 -38.23 11.73 -49.22
N LYS A 28 -37.42 11.03 -50.03
CA LYS A 28 -37.88 9.95 -50.91
C LYS A 28 -37.93 8.56 -50.26
N ASN A 29 -37.33 8.35 -49.07
CA ASN A 29 -37.36 7.04 -48.41
C ASN A 29 -38.82 6.60 -48.11
N PRO A 30 -39.28 5.41 -48.55
CA PRO A 30 -40.66 4.96 -48.34
C PRO A 30 -41.00 4.75 -46.86
N SER A 31 -40.06 4.23 -46.08
CA SER A 31 -40.22 3.86 -44.67
C SER A 31 -40.46 5.08 -43.78
N LYS A 32 -41.64 5.14 -43.15
CA LYS A 32 -41.99 6.21 -42.20
C LYS A 32 -41.11 6.12 -40.94
N ALA A 33 -40.70 4.91 -40.55
CA ALA A 33 -39.84 4.67 -39.40
C ALA A 33 -38.43 5.21 -39.65
N GLU A 34 -37.79 4.84 -40.77
CA GLU A 34 -36.45 5.36 -41.13
C GLU A 34 -36.46 6.87 -41.34
N ARG A 35 -37.52 7.44 -41.94
CA ARG A 35 -37.63 8.91 -42.07
C ARG A 35 -37.66 9.63 -40.72
N HIS A 36 -38.45 9.12 -39.77
CA HIS A 36 -38.46 9.65 -38.40
C HIS A 36 -37.08 9.50 -37.73
N GLN A 37 -36.46 8.34 -37.92
CA GLN A 37 -35.18 8.00 -37.32
C GLN A 37 -34.00 8.82 -37.90
N CYS A 38 -33.97 9.04 -39.21
CA CYS A 38 -33.03 9.94 -39.88
C CYS A 38 -33.25 11.39 -39.42
N ALA A 39 -34.50 11.83 -39.21
CA ALA A 39 -34.78 13.16 -38.66
C ALA A 39 -34.27 13.33 -37.22
N LEU A 40 -34.33 12.28 -36.37
CA LEU A 40 -33.73 12.29 -35.04
C LEU A 40 -32.20 12.40 -35.09
N TRP A 41 -31.55 11.67 -36.00
CA TRP A 41 -30.09 11.74 -36.18
C TRP A 41 -29.63 13.06 -36.82
N ILE A 42 -30.31 13.57 -37.84
CA ILE A 42 -30.04 14.89 -38.42
C ILE A 42 -30.23 15.98 -37.35
N LYS A 43 -31.29 15.91 -36.54
CA LYS A 43 -31.47 16.83 -35.39
C LYS A 43 -30.30 16.76 -34.40
N LYS A 44 -29.70 15.58 -34.18
CA LYS A 44 -28.51 15.43 -33.31
C LYS A 44 -27.21 15.88 -33.99
N LEU A 45 -27.12 15.86 -35.31
CA LEU A 45 -25.98 16.40 -36.05
C LEU A 45 -26.01 17.94 -36.10
N CYS A 46 -27.20 18.54 -36.17
CA CYS A 46 -27.41 19.99 -36.12
C CYS A 46 -27.48 20.58 -34.70
N ASP A 47 -27.38 19.76 -33.65
CA ASP A 47 -27.50 20.16 -32.25
C ASP A 47 -26.21 20.88 -31.77
N PRO A 48 -26.28 22.17 -31.35
CA PRO A 48 -25.11 22.98 -30.98
C PRO A 48 -24.27 22.41 -29.84
N ASP A 49 -24.87 21.73 -28.86
CA ASP A 49 -24.12 21.16 -27.72
C ASP A 49 -23.26 19.96 -28.15
N THR A 50 -23.63 19.32 -29.26
CA THR A 50 -22.81 18.33 -29.97
C THR A 50 -21.63 18.95 -30.71
N CYS A 51 -21.64 20.27 -30.92
CA CYS A 51 -20.56 21.07 -31.50
C CYS A 51 -19.86 21.95 -30.43
N ALA A 52 -19.75 21.45 -29.20
CA ALA A 52 -18.84 22.00 -28.19
C ALA A 52 -17.45 22.32 -28.80
N PRO A 53 -16.75 23.40 -28.38
CA PRO A 53 -15.79 24.14 -29.21
C PRO A 53 -14.50 23.42 -29.66
N GLY A 54 -14.33 22.12 -29.34
CA GLY A 54 -13.21 21.32 -29.79
C GLY A 54 -13.31 20.86 -31.25
N LEU A 55 -12.19 20.96 -31.97
CA LEU A 55 -12.00 20.50 -33.36
C LEU A 55 -12.55 19.09 -33.65
N LEU A 56 -12.44 18.18 -32.68
CA LEU A 56 -12.87 16.78 -32.78
C LEU A 56 -14.39 16.63 -32.89
N ALA A 57 -15.17 17.53 -32.28
CA ALA A 57 -16.63 17.45 -32.28
C ALA A 57 -17.20 17.67 -33.69
N ARG A 58 -16.72 18.71 -34.39
CA ARG A 58 -17.04 18.97 -35.80
C ARG A 58 -16.61 17.82 -36.72
N LYS A 59 -15.39 17.29 -36.53
CA LYS A 59 -14.90 16.13 -37.32
C LYS A 59 -15.80 14.90 -37.13
N ASN A 60 -16.21 14.60 -35.89
CA ASN A 60 -17.13 13.49 -35.63
C ASN A 60 -18.51 13.74 -36.26
N ARG A 61 -19.11 14.92 -36.10
CA ARG A 61 -20.36 15.30 -36.79
C ARG A 61 -20.28 15.05 -38.31
N ASN A 62 -19.22 15.55 -38.95
CA ASN A 62 -19.06 15.42 -40.40
C ASN A 62 -18.92 13.95 -40.83
N MET A 63 -18.23 13.12 -40.04
CA MET A 63 -18.08 11.70 -40.32
C MET A 63 -19.41 10.93 -40.18
N TYR A 64 -20.22 11.22 -39.15
CA TYR A 64 -21.57 10.66 -39.03
C TYR A 64 -22.50 11.14 -40.15
N ALA A 65 -22.41 12.41 -40.56
CA ALA A 65 -23.19 12.96 -41.68
C ALA A 65 -22.85 12.25 -43.00
N ARG A 66 -21.55 12.06 -43.29
CA ARG A 66 -21.05 11.33 -44.44
C ARG A 66 -21.47 9.85 -44.43
N LEU A 67 -21.45 9.19 -43.28
CA LEU A 67 -21.90 7.80 -43.13
C LEU A 67 -23.41 7.64 -43.34
N LEU A 68 -24.21 8.55 -42.77
CA LEU A 68 -25.67 8.57 -42.96
C LEU A 68 -26.03 8.80 -44.44
N LEU A 69 -25.34 9.73 -45.10
CA LEU A 69 -25.49 9.98 -46.54
C LEU A 69 -25.17 8.75 -47.40
N HIS A 70 -24.14 7.98 -47.05
CA HIS A 70 -23.79 6.73 -47.76
C HIS A 70 -24.87 5.65 -47.60
N MET A 71 -25.32 5.41 -46.35
CA MET A 71 -26.40 4.47 -46.05
C MET A 71 -27.71 4.85 -46.75
N LEU A 72 -28.05 6.14 -46.76
CA LEU A 72 -29.20 6.69 -47.49
C LEU A 72 -29.07 6.54 -49.02
N LYS A 73 -27.87 6.72 -49.59
CA LYS A 73 -27.61 6.48 -51.03
C LYS A 73 -27.71 5.00 -51.42
N ARG A 74 -27.49 4.07 -50.48
CA ARG A 74 -27.68 2.61 -50.67
C ARG A 74 -29.09 2.10 -50.35
N GLY A 75 -29.93 2.90 -49.72
CA GLY A 75 -31.27 2.47 -49.26
C GLY A 75 -31.25 1.46 -48.11
N LEU A 76 -30.13 1.34 -47.37
CA LEU A 76 -29.95 0.42 -46.26
C LEU A 76 -29.46 1.19 -45.04
N LEU A 77 -30.34 1.37 -44.04
CA LEU A 77 -30.03 2.06 -42.79
C LEU A 77 -29.65 1.04 -41.71
N GLU A 78 -28.39 1.06 -41.26
CA GLU A 78 -27.88 0.15 -40.23
C GLU A 78 -27.55 0.86 -38.92
N LEU A 79 -26.92 0.13 -37.97
CA LEU A 79 -26.32 0.73 -36.78
C LEU A 79 -25.21 1.72 -37.20
N PRO A 80 -25.05 2.87 -36.52
CA PRO A 80 -25.77 3.30 -35.32
C PRO A 80 -27.16 3.91 -35.59
N PHE A 81 -27.50 4.18 -36.85
CA PHE A 81 -28.65 5.01 -37.20
C PHE A 81 -30.00 4.34 -36.92
N THR A 82 -30.10 3.01 -36.94
CA THR A 82 -31.30 2.27 -36.54
C THR A 82 -31.70 2.45 -35.07
N VAL A 83 -30.80 2.94 -34.21
CA VAL A 83 -31.05 3.18 -32.77
C VAL A 83 -31.04 4.68 -32.49
N LYS A 84 -31.93 5.15 -31.62
CA LYS A 84 -32.03 6.58 -31.23
C LYS A 84 -30.67 7.09 -30.72
N PRO A 85 -30.19 8.29 -31.16
CA PRO A 85 -28.92 8.81 -30.70
C PRO A 85 -28.90 9.03 -29.19
N GLY A 86 -27.78 8.69 -28.55
CA GLY A 86 -27.57 8.85 -27.11
C GLY A 86 -27.35 10.31 -26.67
N PRO A 87 -27.46 10.60 -25.36
CA PRO A 87 -27.12 11.89 -24.79
C PRO A 87 -25.60 12.16 -24.86
N GLY A 88 -25.21 13.43 -24.73
CA GLY A 88 -23.82 13.89 -24.78
C GLY A 88 -23.28 14.16 -26.20
N PRO A 89 -21.95 14.29 -26.35
CA PRO A 89 -21.28 14.55 -27.62
C PRO A 89 -21.13 13.27 -28.47
N LEU A 90 -20.96 13.45 -29.79
CA LEU A 90 -20.70 12.34 -30.71
C LEU A 90 -19.35 11.69 -30.41
N LYS A 91 -19.39 10.41 -30.02
CA LYS A 91 -18.22 9.54 -29.91
C LYS A 91 -17.53 9.43 -31.27
N THR A 92 -16.24 9.13 -31.30
CA THR A 92 -15.54 8.82 -32.56
C THR A 92 -16.09 7.50 -33.13
N LEU A 93 -16.32 7.44 -34.45
CA LEU A 93 -16.77 6.22 -35.10
C LEU A 93 -15.69 5.12 -34.96
N PRO A 94 -16.06 3.86 -34.64
CA PRO A 94 -15.12 2.75 -34.60
C PRO A 94 -14.45 2.53 -35.96
N THR A 95 -13.17 2.12 -35.98
CA THR A 95 -12.39 1.98 -37.22
C THR A 95 -13.05 1.06 -38.25
N TYR A 96 -13.76 0.01 -37.83
CA TYR A 96 -14.47 -0.88 -38.77
C TYR A 96 -15.57 -0.18 -39.57
N MET A 97 -16.08 0.97 -39.13
CA MET A 97 -17.05 1.77 -39.89
C MET A 97 -16.41 2.55 -41.05
N SER A 98 -15.08 2.60 -41.18
CA SER A 98 -14.43 3.28 -42.32
C SER A 98 -14.60 2.52 -43.64
N ILE A 99 -14.89 1.21 -43.60
CA ILE A 99 -15.13 0.39 -44.81
C ILE A 99 -16.24 0.96 -45.70
N TYR A 100 -17.21 1.65 -45.10
CA TYR A 100 -18.29 2.35 -45.79
C TYR A 100 -17.82 3.55 -46.62
N PHE A 101 -16.57 3.99 -46.51
CA PHE A 101 -16.02 5.09 -47.30
C PHE A 101 -15.14 4.64 -48.46
N ASP A 102 -14.74 3.36 -48.50
CA ASP A 102 -13.79 2.80 -49.48
C ASP A 102 -14.43 1.76 -50.44
N GLU A 103 -15.70 1.39 -50.25
CA GLU A 103 -16.38 0.37 -51.08
C GLU A 103 -16.89 0.93 -52.43
N PRO A 104 -16.47 0.39 -53.60
CA PRO A 104 -16.91 0.88 -54.91
C PRO A 104 -18.39 0.58 -55.19
N LEU A 105 -19.15 1.60 -55.61
CA LEU A 105 -20.57 1.48 -55.96
C LEU A 105 -20.79 0.72 -57.28
N SER A 106 -20.88 -0.61 -57.23
CA SER A 106 -21.13 -1.45 -58.41
C SER A 106 -22.14 -2.57 -58.15
N ALA A 107 -23.44 -2.22 -58.12
CA ALA A 107 -24.56 -3.08 -58.53
C ALA A 107 -25.90 -2.32 -58.48
N ARG A 108 -26.56 -2.11 -59.64
CA ARG A 108 -27.98 -1.73 -59.87
C ARG A 108 -28.60 -0.65 -58.95
N SER A 109 -29.17 0.43 -59.51
CA SER A 109 -30.19 0.34 -60.56
C SER A 109 -30.01 1.38 -61.66
N LEU A 110 -30.15 0.92 -62.91
CA LEU A 110 -30.31 1.77 -64.09
C LEU A 110 -31.80 2.11 -64.24
N GLU A 111 -32.17 3.38 -64.04
CA GLU A 111 -33.25 4.05 -64.79
C GLU A 111 -33.36 5.53 -64.40
N GLN A 112 -33.61 6.40 -65.40
CA GLN A 112 -34.10 7.79 -65.28
C GLN A 112 -33.19 8.74 -64.44
N ASN A 113 -32.42 9.68 -65.02
CA ASN A 113 -32.70 10.49 -66.21
C ASN A 113 -31.40 10.97 -66.87
N ASP A 114 -31.21 10.70 -68.17
CA ASP A 114 -30.15 11.31 -68.99
C ASP A 114 -30.68 12.53 -69.75
N THR A 115 -30.43 13.72 -69.20
CA THR A 115 -30.45 15.01 -69.92
C THR A 115 -29.45 15.96 -69.28
N ASP A 116 -28.22 15.99 -69.83
CA ASP A 116 -27.35 17.17 -70.03
C ASP A 116 -25.86 16.76 -70.17
N LEU A 117 -25.52 16.04 -71.24
CA LEU A 117 -24.14 15.90 -71.72
C LEU A 117 -23.97 16.64 -73.06
N PRO A 118 -23.09 17.66 -73.16
CA PRO A 118 -22.91 18.42 -74.40
C PRO A 118 -22.23 17.64 -75.54
N ALA A 119 -22.57 18.02 -76.78
CA ALA A 119 -22.24 17.30 -78.02
C ALA A 119 -20.76 17.27 -78.46
N TRP A 120 -19.80 17.56 -77.57
CA TRP A 120 -18.36 17.49 -77.87
C TRP A 120 -17.66 16.22 -77.32
N VAL A 121 -18.37 15.42 -76.50
CA VAL A 121 -17.80 14.23 -75.82
C VAL A 121 -17.75 12.98 -76.72
N THR A 122 -18.40 13.00 -77.88
CA THR A 122 -18.41 11.91 -78.87
C THR A 122 -17.72 12.27 -80.19
N GLY A 123 -16.86 13.30 -80.18
CA GLY A 123 -16.11 13.76 -81.34
C GLY A 123 -14.87 12.91 -81.66
N GLU A 124 -14.91 12.28 -82.83
CA GLU A 124 -13.75 11.84 -83.64
C GLU A 124 -12.79 10.78 -83.05
N LEU A 125 -12.96 9.55 -83.55
CA LEU A 125 -11.82 8.75 -84.00
C LEU A 125 -12.06 8.39 -85.47
N ARG A 126 -11.18 8.89 -86.34
CA ARG A 126 -11.27 8.79 -87.80
C ARG A 126 -10.44 7.62 -88.30
N ASP A 127 -11.02 6.79 -89.17
CA ASP A 127 -10.31 6.31 -90.37
C ASP A 127 -11.30 5.82 -91.44
N ASP A 128 -10.82 5.76 -92.68
CA ASP A 128 -11.62 5.83 -93.91
C ASP A 128 -12.10 4.46 -94.44
N THR A 129 -13.21 4.41 -95.19
CA THR A 129 -13.33 3.56 -96.40
C THR A 129 -14.51 3.93 -97.32
N ASP A 130 -14.20 4.04 -98.61
CA ASP A 130 -14.98 3.91 -99.85
C ASP A 130 -16.53 4.04 -99.90
N ASP A 131 -16.95 5.15 -100.52
CA ASP A 131 -17.60 5.23 -101.85
C ASP A 131 -19.06 4.73 -102.10
N SER A 132 -19.72 5.44 -103.03
CA SER A 132 -20.87 5.03 -103.85
C SER A 132 -22.20 4.65 -103.17
N LEU A 133 -23.19 5.56 -103.25
CA LEU A 133 -24.26 5.49 -104.29
C LEU A 133 -25.37 6.57 -104.16
N SER A 134 -25.50 7.38 -105.22
CA SER A 134 -26.75 7.68 -105.97
C SER A 134 -27.93 8.50 -105.41
N ALA A 135 -28.61 9.13 -106.39
CA ALA A 135 -30.06 9.43 -106.46
C ALA A 135 -30.65 10.60 -105.66
N ALA A 136 -30.35 11.82 -106.10
CA ALA A 136 -31.36 12.89 -106.09
C ALA A 136 -32.53 12.51 -107.04
N LEU A 137 -33.77 12.69 -106.59
CA LEU A 137 -34.98 12.29 -107.34
C LEU A 137 -35.46 13.36 -108.34
N LEU A 138 -35.76 12.89 -109.57
CA LEU A 138 -36.80 13.34 -110.52
C LEU A 138 -37.16 14.85 -110.52
N LYS A 139 -36.83 15.70 -111.50
CA LYS A 139 -36.69 15.58 -112.98
C LYS A 139 -38.01 15.48 -113.78
N ASP A 140 -38.29 16.58 -114.49
CA ASP A 140 -39.03 16.79 -115.75
C ASP A 140 -40.39 16.11 -116.02
N LYS A 141 -41.37 16.94 -116.45
CA LYS A 141 -41.80 16.97 -117.88
C LYS A 141 -42.70 18.17 -118.24
N LEU A 142 -42.36 18.82 -119.37
CA LEU A 142 -43.22 19.32 -120.47
C LEU A 142 -44.58 19.98 -120.12
N SER A 143 -44.97 21.16 -120.61
CA SER A 143 -44.53 22.01 -121.75
C SER A 143 -45.08 23.46 -121.56
N SER A 144 -45.20 24.43 -122.48
CA SER A 144 -45.15 24.48 -123.96
C SER A 144 -44.88 25.90 -124.52
N THR A 145 -45.00 26.08 -125.84
CA THR A 145 -44.70 27.31 -126.63
C THR A 145 -45.83 28.38 -126.72
N PRO A 146 -45.53 29.62 -127.18
CA PRO A 146 -46.44 30.78 -127.14
C PRO A 146 -47.04 31.23 -128.51
N ILE A 147 -47.79 32.37 -128.47
CA ILE A 147 -48.22 33.28 -129.56
C ILE A 147 -49.56 33.00 -130.29
N ALA A 148 -50.61 33.74 -129.87
CA ALA A 148 -51.64 34.44 -130.68
C ALA A 148 -52.69 35.10 -129.73
N GLY A 149 -53.35 36.23 -129.99
CA GLY A 149 -53.17 37.23 -131.04
C GLY A 149 -54.48 37.90 -131.51
N HIS A 150 -55.03 38.91 -130.79
CA HIS A 150 -56.20 39.69 -131.27
C HIS A 150 -56.34 41.12 -130.68
N ARG A 151 -56.67 42.11 -131.54
CA ARG A 151 -57.51 43.30 -131.22
C ARG A 151 -58.93 43.03 -131.82
N ARG A 152 -59.99 43.87 -131.76
CA ARG A 152 -60.20 45.32 -131.50
C ARG A 152 -61.71 45.56 -131.22
N TYR A 153 -62.13 46.79 -130.86
CA TYR A 153 -63.55 47.21 -130.88
C TYR A 153 -63.91 48.04 -132.14
N CYS A 154 -65.13 47.83 -132.66
CA CYS A 154 -66.02 48.65 -133.53
C CYS A 154 -65.64 49.24 -134.93
N SER A 155 -66.50 48.86 -135.91
CA SER A 155 -67.30 49.67 -136.87
C SER A 155 -66.77 50.25 -138.22
N ASN A 156 -67.52 49.88 -139.29
CA ASN A 156 -68.04 50.65 -140.45
C ASN A 156 -67.32 50.81 -141.82
N SER A 157 -68.14 50.52 -142.86
CA SER A 157 -68.27 51.11 -144.23
C SER A 157 -67.27 50.83 -145.39
N THR A 158 -67.82 50.16 -146.41
CA THR A 158 -67.79 50.39 -147.88
C THR A 158 -66.64 51.12 -148.61
N ASN A 159 -66.18 50.44 -149.67
CA ASN A 159 -65.96 50.90 -151.07
C ASN A 159 -64.55 51.23 -151.64
N TYR A 160 -64.39 50.79 -152.91
CA TYR A 160 -63.37 50.97 -153.96
C TYR A 160 -61.85 51.02 -153.70
N TYR A 161 -61.13 50.53 -154.72
CA TYR A 161 -59.78 49.95 -154.69
C TYR A 161 -58.67 50.94 -155.14
N TYR A 162 -57.41 50.46 -155.11
CA TYR A 162 -56.25 50.94 -155.90
C TYR A 162 -55.47 52.23 -155.49
N MET A 163 -55.54 52.70 -154.23
CA MET A 163 -54.48 53.59 -153.69
C MET A 163 -54.01 53.34 -152.23
N SER A 164 -54.50 52.29 -151.56
CA SER A 164 -54.28 52.12 -150.11
C SER A 164 -52.95 51.46 -149.70
N LEU A 165 -52.32 50.67 -150.59
CA LEU A 165 -51.14 49.84 -150.27
C LEU A 165 -49.93 50.68 -149.77
N LEU A 166 -49.69 51.83 -150.40
CA LEU A 166 -48.54 52.70 -150.09
C LEU A 166 -48.66 53.42 -148.75
N LYS A 167 -49.88 53.77 -148.31
CA LYS A 167 -50.10 54.42 -147.01
C LYS A 167 -50.01 53.44 -145.85
N LEU A 168 -50.57 52.23 -146.01
CA LEU A 168 -50.52 51.19 -144.98
C LEU A 168 -49.07 50.76 -144.66
N ARG A 169 -48.22 50.65 -145.69
CA ARG A 169 -46.79 50.31 -145.52
C ARG A 169 -46.02 51.37 -144.72
N LYS A 170 -46.32 52.67 -144.88
CA LYS A 170 -45.70 53.75 -144.08
C LYS A 170 -46.16 53.75 -142.62
N LEU A 171 -47.46 53.53 -142.37
CA LEU A 171 -47.99 53.42 -141.00
C LEU A 171 -47.35 52.25 -140.24
N LYS A 172 -47.19 51.09 -140.90
CA LYS A 172 -46.58 49.92 -140.28
C LYS A 172 -45.12 50.17 -139.86
N ILE A 173 -44.32 50.82 -140.72
CA ILE A 173 -42.93 51.18 -140.41
C ILE A 173 -42.84 52.13 -139.20
N LEU A 174 -43.82 53.02 -139.00
CA LEU A 174 -43.87 53.91 -137.83
C LEU A 174 -44.33 53.18 -136.56
N GLU A 175 -45.29 52.26 -136.65
CA GLU A 175 -45.68 51.40 -135.51
C GLU A 175 -44.53 50.46 -135.11
N GLU A 176 -43.81 49.89 -136.07
CA GLU A 176 -42.59 49.09 -135.87
C GLU A 176 -41.50 49.91 -135.17
N ARG A 177 -41.20 51.15 -135.62
CA ARG A 177 -40.28 52.06 -134.91
C ARG A 177 -40.72 52.38 -133.49
N HIS A 178 -42.02 52.61 -133.25
CA HIS A 178 -42.50 52.92 -131.90
C HIS A 178 -42.38 51.72 -130.96
N GLN A 179 -42.61 50.48 -131.43
CA GLN A 179 -42.32 49.29 -130.63
C GLN A 179 -40.81 49.09 -130.42
N GLU A 180 -39.97 49.42 -131.41
CA GLU A 180 -38.50 49.37 -131.30
C GLU A 180 -37.99 50.38 -130.25
N GLU A 181 -38.50 51.62 -130.25
CA GLU A 181 -38.21 52.64 -129.23
C GLU A 181 -38.70 52.20 -127.84
N LYS A 182 -39.91 51.64 -127.76
CA LYS A 182 -40.46 51.09 -126.51
C LYS A 182 -39.59 49.95 -125.98
N LEU A 183 -39.12 49.05 -126.85
CA LEU A 183 -38.20 47.97 -126.49
C LEU A 183 -36.84 48.52 -126.04
N LYS A 184 -36.26 49.50 -126.74
CA LYS A 184 -35.01 50.18 -126.32
C LYS A 184 -35.16 50.90 -124.97
N MET A 185 -36.31 51.50 -124.70
CA MET A 185 -36.61 52.13 -123.42
C MET A 185 -36.86 51.10 -122.30
N GLN A 186 -37.41 49.93 -122.63
CA GLN A 186 -37.53 48.81 -121.71
C GLN A 186 -36.15 48.23 -121.37
N GLN A 187 -35.33 47.89 -122.38
CA GLN A 187 -33.93 47.46 -122.21
C GLN A 187 -33.10 48.44 -121.38
N LYS A 188 -33.27 49.76 -121.57
CA LYS A 188 -32.63 50.79 -120.74
C LYS A 188 -33.11 50.80 -119.28
N ARG A 189 -34.36 50.45 -119.01
CA ARG A 189 -34.89 50.31 -117.64
C ARG A 189 -34.38 49.02 -117.00
N ASP A 190 -34.44 47.91 -117.73
CA ASP A 190 -33.99 46.60 -117.24
C ASP A 190 -32.50 46.63 -116.91
N ALA A 191 -31.64 47.14 -117.81
CA ALA A 191 -30.21 47.33 -117.56
C ALA A 191 -29.87 48.42 -116.52
N ALA A 192 -30.84 49.27 -116.13
CA ALA A 192 -30.68 50.19 -115.01
C ALA A 192 -31.08 49.54 -113.67
N ILE A 193 -32.10 48.68 -113.67
CA ILE A 193 -32.49 47.84 -112.53
C ILE A 193 -31.38 46.84 -112.23
N GLU A 194 -30.85 46.16 -113.24
CA GLU A 194 -29.71 45.23 -113.15
C GLU A 194 -28.50 45.89 -112.48
N LYS A 195 -28.10 47.08 -112.94
CA LYS A 195 -27.03 47.89 -112.31
C LYS A 195 -27.33 48.40 -110.90
N ILE A 196 -28.58 48.37 -110.45
CA ILE A 196 -28.95 48.66 -109.05
C ILE A 196 -28.87 47.37 -108.22
N LEU A 197 -29.34 46.24 -108.78
CA LEU A 197 -29.21 44.91 -108.16
C LEU A 197 -27.73 44.53 -108.00
N ASP A 198 -26.88 44.68 -109.02
CA ASP A 198 -25.44 44.39 -108.95
C ASP A 198 -24.76 45.18 -107.84
N ARG A 199 -25.06 46.49 -107.72
CA ARG A 199 -24.53 47.34 -106.65
C ARG A 199 -25.03 46.90 -105.29
N LYS A 200 -26.33 46.62 -105.14
CA LYS A 200 -26.89 46.18 -103.85
C LYS A 200 -26.41 44.80 -103.45
N ASN A 201 -26.20 43.89 -104.40
CA ASN A 201 -25.55 42.60 -104.19
C ASN A 201 -24.08 42.78 -103.76
N SER A 202 -23.36 43.72 -104.38
CA SER A 202 -21.99 44.06 -103.99
C SER A 202 -21.91 44.65 -102.58
N GLU A 203 -22.76 45.63 -102.24
CA GLU A 203 -22.90 46.17 -100.88
C GLU A 203 -23.25 45.07 -99.87
N ILE A 204 -24.15 44.14 -100.22
CA ILE A 204 -24.54 43.01 -99.38
C ILE A 204 -23.37 42.04 -99.16
N GLU A 205 -22.56 41.72 -100.17
CA GLU A 205 -21.37 40.86 -99.98
C GLU A 205 -20.22 41.56 -99.28
N GLU A 206 -20.05 42.88 -99.42
CA GLU A 206 -19.12 43.68 -98.61
C GLU A 206 -19.55 43.67 -97.14
N ILE A 207 -20.82 43.94 -96.85
CA ILE A 207 -21.39 43.88 -95.51
C ILE A 207 -21.22 42.47 -94.91
N LYS A 208 -21.63 41.40 -95.63
CA LYS A 208 -21.37 40.01 -95.21
C LYS A 208 -19.87 39.73 -95.03
N GLY A 209 -19.00 40.32 -95.85
CA GLY A 209 -17.54 40.25 -95.73
C GLY A 209 -17.07 40.80 -94.38
N THR A 210 -17.49 42.01 -94.02
CA THR A 210 -17.14 42.62 -92.72
C THR A 210 -17.72 41.86 -91.52
N TYR A 211 -18.92 41.29 -91.64
CA TYR A 211 -19.48 40.41 -90.60
C TYR A 211 -18.70 39.09 -90.45
N ARG A 212 -18.38 38.41 -91.57
CA ARG A 212 -17.54 37.19 -91.57
C ARG A 212 -16.15 37.47 -90.98
N ALA A 213 -15.55 38.63 -91.27
CA ALA A 213 -14.28 39.05 -90.68
C ALA A 213 -14.38 39.24 -89.16
N LYS A 214 -15.35 40.04 -88.69
CA LYS A 214 -15.57 40.27 -87.24
C LYS A 214 -15.93 39.01 -86.47
N GLN A 215 -16.69 38.10 -87.08
CA GLN A 215 -16.98 36.79 -86.51
C GLN A 215 -15.67 36.02 -86.29
N LYS A 216 -14.84 35.87 -87.34
CA LYS A 216 -13.54 35.20 -87.26
C LYS A 216 -12.59 35.86 -86.24
N GLU A 217 -12.56 37.19 -86.16
CA GLU A 217 -11.79 37.92 -85.13
C GLU A 217 -12.25 37.55 -83.72
N SER A 218 -13.57 37.45 -83.49
CA SER A 218 -14.12 37.07 -82.19
C SER A 218 -13.86 35.59 -81.84
N GLU A 219 -13.99 34.68 -82.80
CA GLU A 219 -13.66 33.25 -82.66
C GLU A 219 -12.17 33.05 -82.35
N GLU A 220 -11.29 33.80 -83.03
CA GLU A 220 -9.86 33.81 -82.72
C GLU A 220 -9.55 34.36 -81.33
N VAL A 221 -10.29 35.35 -80.83
CA VAL A 221 -10.15 35.86 -79.46
C VAL A 221 -10.64 34.84 -78.43
N ILE A 222 -11.76 34.17 -78.69
CA ILE A 222 -12.28 33.07 -77.85
C ILE A 222 -11.24 31.95 -77.75
N LEU A 223 -10.73 31.45 -78.88
CA LEU A 223 -9.65 30.44 -78.91
C LEU A 223 -8.37 30.87 -78.16
N LYS A 224 -8.04 32.16 -78.17
CA LYS A 224 -6.90 32.72 -77.41
C LYS A 224 -7.18 32.78 -75.90
N LEU A 225 -8.45 32.97 -75.49
CA LEU A 225 -8.87 32.96 -74.09
C LEU A 225 -9.01 31.53 -73.55
N GLU A 226 -9.64 30.61 -74.29
CA GLU A 226 -9.76 29.20 -73.94
C GLU A 226 -8.39 28.56 -73.69
N LYS A 227 -7.42 28.81 -74.58
CA LYS A 227 -6.04 28.33 -74.40
C LYS A 227 -5.39 28.88 -73.12
N LYS A 228 -5.63 30.15 -72.77
CA LYS A 228 -5.18 30.73 -71.49
C LYS A 228 -5.85 30.08 -70.29
N VAL A 229 -7.17 29.86 -70.33
CA VAL A 229 -7.92 29.16 -69.27
C VAL A 229 -7.38 27.74 -69.08
N GLN A 230 -7.16 26.99 -70.15
CA GLN A 230 -6.56 25.66 -70.06
C GLN A 230 -5.14 25.66 -69.46
N VAL A 231 -4.30 26.67 -69.77
CA VAL A 231 -2.96 26.79 -69.17
C VAL A 231 -3.08 27.07 -67.66
N LEU A 232 -3.89 28.06 -67.26
CA LEU A 232 -4.13 28.40 -65.86
C LEU A 232 -4.73 27.23 -65.05
N LEU A 233 -5.59 26.40 -65.67
CA LEU A 233 -6.12 25.19 -65.03
C LEU A 233 -5.03 24.15 -64.77
N ARG A 234 -4.12 23.90 -65.73
CA ARG A 234 -2.98 22.99 -65.54
C ARG A 234 -2.00 23.51 -64.49
N GLU A 235 -1.69 24.80 -64.51
CA GLU A 235 -0.83 25.45 -63.51
C GLU A 235 -1.45 25.36 -62.10
N SER A 236 -2.74 25.66 -61.96
CA SER A 236 -3.49 25.52 -60.71
C SER A 236 -3.47 24.07 -60.19
N GLN A 237 -3.65 23.08 -61.07
CA GLN A 237 -3.60 21.67 -60.69
C GLN A 237 -2.20 21.26 -60.21
N ILE A 238 -1.12 21.62 -60.92
CA ILE A 238 0.27 21.35 -60.49
C ILE A 238 0.56 22.00 -59.14
N ILE A 239 0.06 23.22 -58.90
CA ILE A 239 0.19 23.92 -57.61
C ILE A 239 -0.56 23.17 -56.49
N ASN A 240 -1.73 22.59 -56.76
CA ASN A 240 -2.47 21.81 -55.78
C ASN A 240 -1.78 20.47 -55.49
N GLU A 241 -1.39 19.70 -56.52
CA GLU A 241 -0.66 18.44 -56.37
C GLU A 241 0.67 18.63 -55.61
N SER A 242 1.34 19.77 -55.77
CA SER A 242 2.54 20.14 -55.00
C SER A 242 2.22 20.41 -53.52
N LYS A 243 1.15 21.16 -53.23
CA LYS A 243 0.68 21.42 -51.86
C LYS A 243 0.20 20.14 -51.16
N ASP A 244 -0.50 19.26 -51.87
CA ASP A 244 -1.01 18.01 -51.30
C ASP A 244 0.13 17.04 -50.94
N LYS A 245 1.21 17.01 -51.73
CA LYS A 245 2.46 16.31 -51.37
C LYS A 245 3.09 16.88 -50.10
N GLN A 246 3.22 18.20 -49.98
CA GLN A 246 3.73 18.86 -48.77
C GLN A 246 2.84 18.59 -47.54
N ILE A 247 1.51 18.58 -47.71
CA ILE A 247 0.55 18.24 -46.66
C ILE A 247 0.69 16.77 -46.25
N ALA A 248 0.93 15.85 -47.18
CA ALA A 248 1.17 14.44 -46.89
C ALA A 248 2.49 14.19 -46.14
N GLU A 249 3.57 14.87 -46.52
CA GLU A 249 4.85 14.80 -45.80
C GLU A 249 4.75 15.38 -44.38
N LEU A 250 4.11 16.55 -44.22
CA LEU A 250 3.87 17.15 -42.90
C LEU A 250 2.99 16.28 -42.00
N LYS A 251 1.96 15.62 -42.56
CA LYS A 251 1.17 14.60 -41.82
C LYS A 251 2.06 13.45 -41.38
N LYS A 252 2.83 12.84 -42.28
CA LYS A 252 3.70 11.70 -41.98
C LYS A 252 4.74 12.01 -40.91
N MET A 253 5.31 13.22 -40.91
CA MET A 253 6.23 13.68 -39.86
C MET A 253 5.51 13.92 -38.52
N SER A 254 4.30 14.48 -38.55
CA SER A 254 3.46 14.64 -37.35
C SER A 254 3.01 13.29 -36.76
N GLU A 255 2.70 12.31 -37.60
CA GLU A 255 2.31 10.96 -37.22
C GLU A 255 3.51 10.21 -36.62
N HIS A 256 4.68 10.24 -37.28
CA HIS A 256 5.89 9.61 -36.77
C HIS A 256 6.38 10.21 -35.44
N SER A 257 6.24 11.52 -35.24
CA SER A 257 6.54 12.15 -33.94
C SER A 257 5.52 11.80 -32.86
N ALA A 258 4.22 11.71 -33.19
CA ALA A 258 3.20 11.24 -32.27
C ALA A 258 3.42 9.76 -31.86
N ASP A 259 3.80 8.90 -32.81
CA ASP A 259 4.13 7.50 -32.54
C ASP A 259 5.43 7.34 -31.75
N SER A 260 6.43 8.18 -31.99
CA SER A 260 7.66 8.19 -31.18
C SER A 260 7.36 8.56 -29.73
N LEU A 261 6.55 9.60 -29.50
CA LEU A 261 6.07 9.97 -28.16
C LEU A 261 5.20 8.87 -27.54
N ARG A 262 4.31 8.24 -28.31
CA ARG A 262 3.49 7.10 -27.88
C ARG A 262 4.37 5.96 -27.36
N ASN A 263 5.36 5.53 -28.14
CA ASN A 263 6.34 4.50 -27.78
C ASN A 263 7.16 4.88 -26.53
N GLU A 264 7.49 6.15 -26.32
CA GLU A 264 8.15 6.60 -25.08
C GLU A 264 7.24 6.52 -23.86
N TRP A 265 5.96 6.90 -23.99
CA TRP A 265 5.00 6.82 -22.88
C TRP A 265 4.61 5.38 -22.57
N GLU A 266 4.49 4.50 -23.57
CA GLU A 266 4.32 3.06 -23.38
C GLU A 266 5.54 2.45 -22.66
N LYS A 267 6.77 2.82 -23.03
CA LYS A 267 7.97 2.41 -22.29
C LYS A 267 7.97 2.90 -20.84
N LYS A 268 7.64 4.17 -20.59
CA LYS A 268 7.53 4.73 -19.22
C LYS A 268 6.45 4.00 -18.41
N LEU A 269 5.31 3.66 -19.03
CA LEU A 269 4.25 2.86 -18.41
C LEU A 269 4.74 1.46 -18.03
N HIS A 270 5.46 0.78 -18.92
CA HIS A 270 6.03 -0.54 -18.65
C HIS A 270 7.12 -0.50 -17.56
N THR A 271 7.97 0.53 -17.54
CA THR A 271 8.96 0.72 -16.47
C THR A 271 8.27 0.95 -15.12
N ALA A 272 7.31 1.88 -15.05
CA ALA A 272 6.56 2.14 -13.83
C ALA A 272 5.73 0.93 -13.36
N ALA A 273 5.21 0.12 -14.28
CA ALA A 273 4.54 -1.14 -13.94
C ALA A 273 5.53 -2.16 -13.34
N ALA A 274 6.72 -2.32 -13.92
CA ALA A 274 7.76 -3.20 -13.38
C ALA A 274 8.31 -2.72 -12.02
N GLU A 275 8.42 -1.40 -11.82
CA GLU A 275 8.77 -0.79 -10.54
C GLU A 275 7.69 -1.07 -9.48
N MET A 276 6.41 -0.88 -9.80
CA MET A 276 5.29 -1.22 -8.91
C MET A 276 5.19 -2.74 -8.61
N GLU A 277 5.52 -3.60 -9.57
CA GLU A 277 5.60 -5.05 -9.35
C GLU A 277 6.79 -5.44 -8.45
N LEU A 278 7.93 -4.76 -8.58
CA LEU A 278 9.09 -4.94 -7.71
C LEU A 278 8.83 -4.41 -6.29
N GLU A 279 8.21 -3.25 -6.13
CA GLU A 279 7.80 -2.72 -4.82
C GLU A 279 6.80 -3.66 -4.14
N LYS A 280 5.81 -4.18 -4.88
CA LYS A 280 4.88 -5.20 -4.39
C LYS A 280 5.63 -6.47 -3.94
N PHE A 281 6.62 -6.93 -4.70
CA PHE A 281 7.43 -8.09 -4.31
C PHE A 281 8.26 -7.81 -3.05
N GLU A 282 8.93 -6.66 -2.95
CA GLU A 282 9.71 -6.29 -1.76
C GLU A 282 8.83 -6.04 -0.53
N LEU A 283 7.58 -5.58 -0.69
CA LEU A 283 6.59 -5.52 0.40
C LEU A 283 6.12 -6.92 0.83
N GLN A 284 5.86 -7.84 -0.12
CA GLN A 284 5.51 -9.23 0.20
C GLN A 284 6.68 -9.97 0.88
N LYS A 285 7.91 -9.70 0.46
CA LYS A 285 9.13 -10.19 1.09
C LYS A 285 9.30 -9.65 2.51
N LYS A 286 9.20 -8.33 2.72
CA LYS A 286 9.21 -7.74 4.07
C LYS A 286 8.16 -8.35 4.99
N HIS A 287 6.91 -8.47 4.56
CA HIS A 287 5.88 -9.14 5.37
C HIS A 287 6.20 -10.62 5.68
N SER A 288 6.98 -11.30 4.82
CA SER A 288 7.45 -12.66 5.08
C SER A 288 8.60 -12.67 6.09
N ASP A 289 9.53 -11.72 5.97
CA ASP A 289 10.64 -11.50 6.90
C ASP A 289 10.12 -11.10 8.29
N ASP A 290 9.14 -10.19 8.38
CA ASP A 290 8.44 -9.76 9.61
C ASP A 290 7.78 -10.97 10.32
N ILE A 291 7.11 -11.84 9.55
CA ILE A 291 6.50 -13.07 10.08
C ILE A 291 7.57 -14.04 10.56
N GLN A 292 8.70 -14.16 9.86
CA GLN A 292 9.82 -15.01 10.25
C GLN A 292 10.47 -14.50 11.56
N GLU A 293 10.69 -13.20 11.72
CA GLU A 293 11.22 -12.61 12.96
C GLU A 293 10.26 -12.85 14.15
N LEU A 294 8.94 -12.70 13.95
CA LEU A 294 7.94 -13.00 14.98
C LEU A 294 7.90 -14.49 15.37
N LEU A 295 8.11 -15.39 14.42
CA LEU A 295 8.27 -16.82 14.68
C LEU A 295 9.58 -17.10 15.44
N GLU A 296 10.66 -16.41 15.11
CA GLU A 296 11.97 -16.56 15.77
C GLU A 296 11.98 -16.03 17.21
N ASP A 297 11.38 -14.86 17.52
CA ASP A 297 11.16 -14.42 18.92
C ASP A 297 10.29 -15.42 19.70
N THR A 298 9.21 -15.90 19.08
CA THR A 298 8.31 -16.86 19.71
C THR A 298 9.04 -18.17 20.04
N ASN A 299 9.83 -18.69 19.08
CA ASN A 299 10.65 -19.89 19.28
C ASN A 299 11.75 -19.67 20.34
N LEU A 300 12.43 -18.52 20.33
CA LEU A 300 13.45 -18.16 21.32
C LEU A 300 12.88 -18.07 22.74
N ARG A 301 11.67 -17.49 22.88
CA ARG A 301 10.94 -17.42 24.15
C ARG A 301 10.45 -18.79 24.61
N VAL A 302 9.98 -19.65 23.70
CA VAL A 302 9.64 -21.06 24.03
C VAL A 302 10.88 -21.81 24.51
N ALA A 303 11.99 -21.77 23.75
CA ALA A 303 13.25 -22.41 24.15
C ALA A 303 13.78 -21.88 25.50
N LYS A 304 13.60 -20.59 25.79
CA LYS A 304 13.92 -20.03 27.13
C LYS A 304 13.00 -20.58 28.22
N MET A 305 11.69 -20.68 27.99
CA MET A 305 10.75 -21.28 28.96
C MET A 305 11.05 -22.78 29.17
N GLU A 306 11.45 -23.51 28.14
CA GLU A 306 11.89 -24.90 28.23
C GLU A 306 13.20 -25.04 29.02
N ALA A 307 14.18 -24.15 28.81
CA ALA A 307 15.41 -24.09 29.61
C ALA A 307 15.13 -23.75 31.08
N GLU A 308 14.21 -22.82 31.36
CA GLU A 308 13.77 -22.52 32.73
C GLU A 308 13.01 -23.70 33.35
N TYR A 309 12.15 -24.40 32.60
CA TYR A 309 11.39 -25.55 33.08
C TYR A 309 12.28 -26.75 33.37
N THR A 310 13.21 -27.09 32.46
CA THR A 310 14.17 -28.18 32.64
C THR A 310 15.14 -27.90 33.80
N SER A 311 15.61 -26.65 33.95
CA SER A 311 16.38 -26.21 35.12
C SER A 311 15.60 -26.39 36.43
N ARG A 312 14.32 -26.01 36.46
CA ARG A 312 13.43 -26.26 37.62
C ARG A 312 13.22 -27.75 37.89
N SER A 313 13.04 -28.58 36.85
CA SER A 313 12.93 -30.05 36.99
C SER A 313 14.20 -30.61 37.64
N GLN A 314 15.37 -30.31 37.09
CA GLN A 314 16.67 -30.73 37.62
C GLN A 314 16.88 -30.29 39.08
N ALA A 315 16.49 -29.07 39.45
CA ALA A 315 16.54 -28.61 40.83
C ALA A 315 15.60 -29.42 41.75
N THR A 316 14.38 -29.74 41.31
CA THR A 316 13.48 -30.61 42.09
C THR A 316 13.98 -32.05 42.17
N GLU A 317 14.60 -32.59 41.12
CA GLU A 317 15.22 -33.92 41.10
C GLU A 317 16.43 -34.00 42.04
N GLN A 318 17.24 -32.94 42.12
CA GLN A 318 18.33 -32.82 43.09
C GLN A 318 17.80 -32.82 44.54
N ILE A 319 16.77 -32.02 44.82
CA ILE A 319 16.13 -31.98 46.15
C ILE A 319 15.50 -33.33 46.51
N LEU A 320 14.83 -34.00 45.56
CA LEU A 320 14.27 -35.34 45.75
C LEU A 320 15.37 -36.39 45.98
N SER A 321 16.51 -36.28 45.29
CA SER A 321 17.69 -37.13 45.51
C SER A 321 18.29 -36.93 46.90
N GLU A 322 18.47 -35.68 47.34
CA GLU A 322 18.89 -35.35 48.70
C GLU A 322 17.94 -35.91 49.76
N LEU A 323 16.63 -35.70 49.61
CA LEU A 323 15.63 -36.21 50.54
C LEU A 323 15.62 -37.73 50.57
N LYS A 324 15.74 -38.39 49.41
CA LYS A 324 15.87 -39.85 49.30
C LYS A 324 17.13 -40.39 49.97
N MET A 325 18.25 -39.66 49.92
CA MET A 325 19.48 -40.00 50.64
C MET A 325 19.36 -39.76 52.15
N LYS A 326 18.75 -38.65 52.58
CA LYS A 326 18.47 -38.36 54.00
C LYS A 326 17.54 -39.42 54.62
N VAL A 327 16.48 -39.83 53.92
CA VAL A 327 15.58 -40.93 54.33
C VAL A 327 16.32 -42.27 54.41
N LYS A 328 17.18 -42.60 53.44
CA LYS A 328 18.03 -43.81 53.51
C LYS A 328 18.96 -43.79 54.72
N GLN A 329 19.62 -42.66 54.99
CA GLN A 329 20.48 -42.51 56.15
C GLN A 329 19.69 -42.69 57.45
N GLN A 330 18.52 -42.06 57.56
CA GLN A 330 17.63 -42.19 58.72
C GLN A 330 17.13 -43.63 58.91
N SER A 331 16.86 -44.40 57.85
CA SER A 331 16.56 -45.84 57.96
C SER A 331 17.72 -46.61 58.60
N VAL A 332 18.94 -46.41 58.10
CA VAL A 332 20.15 -47.07 58.63
C VAL A 332 20.46 -46.64 60.07
N GLU A 333 20.13 -45.41 60.45
CA GLU A 333 20.24 -44.93 61.84
C GLU A 333 19.16 -45.51 62.75
N LEU A 334 17.92 -45.67 62.25
CA LEU A 334 16.84 -46.37 62.96
C LEU A 334 17.17 -47.85 63.18
N GLU A 335 17.68 -48.54 62.16
CA GLU A 335 18.13 -49.94 62.25
C GLU A 335 19.25 -50.10 63.30
N LYS A 336 20.27 -49.21 63.29
CA LYS A 336 21.32 -49.17 64.34
C LYS A 336 20.73 -48.95 65.73
N ASN A 337 19.82 -48.00 65.88
CA ASN A 337 19.16 -47.71 67.16
C ASN A 337 18.31 -48.88 67.64
N GLN A 338 17.62 -49.59 66.74
CA GLN A 338 16.84 -50.79 67.06
C GLN A 338 17.75 -51.94 67.54
N VAL A 339 18.90 -52.15 66.89
CA VAL A 339 19.90 -53.14 67.34
C VAL A 339 20.50 -52.76 68.70
N LEU A 340 20.76 -51.47 68.95
CA LEU A 340 21.21 -50.99 70.27
C LEU A 340 20.15 -51.19 71.36
N GLN A 341 18.87 -50.92 71.06
CA GLN A 341 17.75 -51.20 71.98
C GLN A 341 17.61 -52.71 72.27
N GLN A 342 17.77 -53.56 71.26
CA GLN A 342 17.77 -55.02 71.45
C GLN A 342 18.93 -55.49 72.34
N LYS A 343 20.14 -54.97 72.14
CA LYS A 343 21.30 -55.27 73.01
C LYS A 343 21.07 -54.80 74.44
N LEU A 344 20.63 -53.55 74.64
CA LEU A 344 20.34 -53.01 75.97
C LEU A 344 19.22 -53.80 76.68
N MET A 345 18.21 -54.30 75.93
CA MET A 345 17.18 -55.19 76.46
C MET A 345 17.76 -56.55 76.89
N GLN A 346 18.69 -57.12 76.12
CA GLN A 346 19.38 -58.37 76.47
C GLN A 346 20.29 -58.20 77.69
N GLU A 347 21.09 -57.13 77.75
CA GLU A 347 21.95 -56.77 78.89
C GLU A 347 21.10 -56.52 80.14
N LYS A 348 19.99 -55.79 80.02
CA LYS A 348 19.02 -55.60 81.11
C LYS A 348 18.48 -56.94 81.62
N ALA A 349 18.00 -57.82 80.73
CA ALA A 349 17.46 -59.12 81.11
C ALA A 349 18.53 -60.01 81.77
N GLN A 350 19.78 -59.96 81.30
CA GLN A 350 20.91 -60.64 81.94
C GLN A 350 21.15 -60.08 83.35
N LEU A 351 21.15 -58.76 83.54
CA LEU A 351 21.30 -58.13 84.86
C LEU A 351 20.15 -58.47 85.80
N GLU A 352 18.91 -58.50 85.32
CA GLU A 352 17.74 -58.93 86.10
C GLU A 352 17.88 -60.39 86.58
N VAL A 353 18.39 -61.30 85.72
CA VAL A 353 18.72 -62.68 86.10
C VAL A 353 19.87 -62.76 87.10
N HIS A 354 20.92 -61.93 86.97
CA HIS A 354 22.01 -61.88 87.95
C HIS A 354 21.53 -61.37 89.32
N VAL A 355 20.71 -60.31 89.35
CA VAL A 355 20.11 -59.77 90.57
C VAL A 355 19.19 -60.80 91.23
N ALA A 356 18.36 -61.51 90.47
CA ALA A 356 17.54 -62.60 90.99
C ALA A 356 18.40 -63.74 91.57
N THR A 357 19.48 -64.12 90.89
CA THR A 357 20.41 -65.16 91.33
C THR A 357 21.13 -64.78 92.63
N LEU A 358 21.67 -63.56 92.71
CA LEU A 358 22.30 -63.04 93.93
C LEU A 358 21.30 -62.91 95.08
N SER A 359 20.05 -62.51 94.78
CA SER A 359 18.97 -62.46 95.78
C SER A 359 18.64 -63.84 96.35
N ALA A 360 18.57 -64.87 95.50
CA ALA A 360 18.35 -66.25 95.92
C ALA A 360 19.55 -66.80 96.73
N GLN A 361 20.79 -66.50 96.33
CA GLN A 361 21.99 -66.86 97.09
C GLN A 361 22.03 -66.18 98.46
N LEU A 362 21.64 -64.90 98.55
CA LEU A 362 21.54 -64.15 99.80
C LEU A 362 20.44 -64.71 100.72
N GLN A 363 19.28 -65.08 100.16
CA GLN A 363 18.21 -65.75 100.91
C GLN A 363 18.68 -67.10 101.47
N GLU A 364 19.37 -67.92 100.68
CA GLU A 364 19.93 -69.20 101.12
C GLU A 364 21.05 -69.01 102.17
N ALA A 365 21.91 -68.00 102.02
CA ALA A 365 22.93 -67.65 103.02
C ALA A 365 22.28 -67.20 104.35
N ASN A 366 21.22 -66.41 104.29
CA ASN A 366 20.44 -66.01 105.47
C ASN A 366 19.71 -67.20 106.12
N ARG A 367 19.19 -68.15 105.31
CA ARG A 367 18.62 -69.41 105.81
C ARG A 367 19.68 -70.27 106.51
N ARG A 368 20.91 -70.33 106.00
CA ARG A 368 22.03 -71.02 106.66
C ARG A 368 22.45 -70.33 107.96
N ASN A 369 22.61 -69.01 107.96
CA ASN A 369 22.95 -68.25 109.16
C ASN A 369 21.90 -68.39 110.27
N THR A 370 20.60 -68.40 109.92
CA THR A 370 19.52 -68.61 110.90
C THR A 370 19.41 -70.05 111.40
N ILE A 371 19.91 -71.04 110.66
CA ILE A 371 20.08 -72.43 111.15
C ILE A 371 21.29 -72.51 112.07
N LEU A 372 22.47 -72.05 111.63
CA LEU A 372 23.71 -72.06 112.41
C LEU A 372 23.59 -71.28 113.74
N GLN A 373 22.84 -70.18 113.76
CA GLN A 373 22.55 -69.44 114.99
C GLN A 373 21.70 -70.27 115.98
N LYS A 374 20.69 -71.00 115.48
CA LYS A 374 19.88 -71.92 116.30
C LYS A 374 20.69 -73.11 116.81
N GLU A 375 21.56 -73.69 115.97
CA GLU A 375 22.46 -74.76 116.38
C GLU A 375 23.46 -74.28 117.45
N LYS A 376 24.02 -73.06 117.30
CA LYS A 376 24.86 -72.39 118.30
C LYS A 376 24.10 -72.07 119.59
N GLU A 377 22.82 -71.75 119.51
CA GLU A 377 21.94 -71.55 120.68
C GLU A 377 21.69 -72.88 121.40
N GLN A 378 21.32 -73.93 120.67
CA GLN A 378 21.13 -75.28 121.19
C GLN A 378 22.42 -75.84 121.82
N GLN A 379 23.58 -75.65 121.20
CA GLN A 379 24.89 -76.02 121.77
C GLN A 379 25.21 -75.24 123.03
N ARG A 380 24.93 -73.93 123.06
CA ARG A 380 25.11 -73.07 124.26
C ARG A 380 24.24 -73.56 125.41
N GLU A 381 22.98 -73.90 125.14
CA GLU A 381 22.05 -74.45 126.13
C GLU A 381 22.52 -75.83 126.63
N GLN A 382 22.97 -76.72 125.74
CA GLN A 382 23.54 -78.02 126.12
C GLN A 382 24.81 -77.87 126.99
N HIS A 383 25.72 -76.98 126.62
CA HIS A 383 26.91 -76.68 127.42
C HIS A 383 26.55 -76.04 128.76
N GLN A 384 25.59 -75.11 128.80
CA GLN A 384 25.10 -74.49 130.04
C GLN A 384 24.48 -75.53 130.98
N GLN A 385 23.65 -76.45 130.46
CA GLN A 385 23.11 -77.57 131.23
C GLN A 385 24.22 -78.52 131.71
N SER A 386 25.26 -78.76 130.92
CA SER A 386 26.42 -79.58 131.31
C SER A 386 27.24 -78.93 132.43
N VAL A 387 27.49 -77.61 132.33
CA VAL A 387 28.16 -76.83 133.38
C VAL A 387 27.32 -76.79 134.65
N GLN A 388 25.99 -76.60 134.56
CA GLN A 388 25.10 -76.67 135.73
C GLN A 388 25.13 -78.05 136.40
N LYS A 389 25.17 -79.16 135.64
CA LYS A 389 25.33 -80.51 136.19
C LYS A 389 26.69 -80.72 136.88
N LEU A 390 27.76 -80.16 136.31
CA LEU A 390 29.11 -80.22 136.90
C LEU A 390 29.23 -79.37 138.16
N LEU A 391 28.61 -78.18 138.19
CA LEU A 391 28.54 -77.33 139.38
C LEU A 391 27.74 -78.00 140.50
N ALA A 392 26.55 -78.53 140.21
CA ALA A 392 25.75 -79.26 141.19
C ALA A 392 26.49 -80.50 141.73
N LYS A 393 27.24 -81.23 140.89
CA LYS A 393 28.12 -82.32 141.36
C LYS A 393 29.25 -81.77 142.24
N HIS A 394 29.91 -80.68 141.85
CA HIS A 394 30.98 -80.09 142.65
C HIS A 394 30.48 -79.59 144.02
N GLU A 395 29.29 -79.00 144.09
CA GLU A 395 28.63 -78.62 145.34
C GLU A 395 28.34 -79.85 146.22
N MET A 396 27.91 -80.98 145.64
CA MET A 396 27.78 -82.25 146.36
C MET A 396 29.13 -82.83 146.84
N ASP A 397 30.14 -82.87 145.96
CA ASP A 397 31.49 -83.37 146.28
C ASP A 397 32.13 -82.50 147.39
N VAL A 398 31.99 -81.18 147.33
CA VAL A 398 32.46 -80.23 148.36
C VAL A 398 31.68 -80.39 149.67
N SER A 399 30.37 -80.63 149.61
CA SER A 399 29.56 -80.91 150.80
C SER A 399 29.97 -82.22 151.47
N HIS A 400 30.27 -83.26 150.70
CA HIS A 400 30.82 -84.52 151.19
C HIS A 400 32.17 -84.30 151.90
N VAL A 401 33.10 -83.57 151.26
CA VAL A 401 34.42 -83.25 151.84
C VAL A 401 34.28 -82.41 153.11
N HIS A 402 33.34 -81.47 153.19
CA HIS A 402 33.05 -80.74 154.44
C HIS A 402 32.47 -81.66 155.52
N GLN A 403 31.62 -82.62 155.17
CA GLN A 403 31.07 -83.61 156.10
C GLN A 403 32.18 -84.54 156.63
N GLU A 404 33.09 -85.01 155.78
CA GLU A 404 34.26 -85.80 156.20
C GLU A 404 35.23 -84.98 157.05
N HIS A 405 35.50 -83.72 156.72
CA HIS A 405 36.29 -82.83 157.57
C HIS A 405 35.65 -82.60 158.94
N ALA A 406 34.33 -82.42 159.02
CA ALA A 406 33.62 -82.31 160.29
C ALA A 406 33.73 -83.60 161.13
N LEU A 407 33.55 -84.77 160.51
CA LEU A 407 33.71 -86.07 161.17
C LEU A 407 35.16 -86.35 161.61
N SER A 408 36.15 -85.90 160.84
CA SER A 408 37.57 -86.05 161.18
C SER A 408 38.03 -85.04 162.24
N ALA A 409 37.46 -83.83 162.26
CA ALA A 409 37.71 -82.82 163.29
C ALA A 409 37.11 -83.25 164.64
N ALA A 410 35.91 -83.86 164.64
CA ALA A 410 35.32 -84.44 165.85
C ALA A 410 36.24 -85.51 166.48
N LYS A 411 36.74 -86.45 165.68
CA LYS A 411 37.72 -87.47 166.13
C LYS A 411 39.04 -86.87 166.61
N ALA A 412 39.52 -85.80 165.98
CA ALA A 412 40.70 -85.09 166.45
C ALA A 412 40.47 -84.41 167.81
N SER A 413 39.24 -83.98 168.11
CA SER A 413 38.88 -83.40 169.40
C SER A 413 38.91 -84.43 170.54
N GLU A 414 38.40 -85.65 170.32
CA GLU A 414 38.50 -86.75 171.30
C GLU A 414 39.98 -87.03 171.65
N VAL A 415 40.84 -87.12 170.64
CA VAL A 415 42.28 -87.40 170.83
C VAL A 415 43.02 -86.25 171.54
N MET A 416 42.56 -84.99 171.44
CA MET A 416 43.15 -83.89 172.22
C MET A 416 42.79 -83.98 173.71
N GLU A 417 41.58 -84.40 174.06
CA GLU A 417 41.12 -84.54 175.45
C GLU A 417 41.94 -85.60 176.22
N ASP A 418 42.27 -86.72 175.57
CA ASP A 418 43.21 -87.73 176.09
C ASP A 418 44.61 -87.14 176.41
N PHE A 419 45.13 -86.25 175.54
CA PHE A 419 46.46 -85.66 175.74
C PHE A 419 46.52 -84.65 176.89
N GLU A 420 45.44 -83.89 177.16
CA GLU A 420 45.42 -82.92 178.26
C GLU A 420 45.54 -83.60 179.63
N ILE A 421 44.95 -84.80 179.79
CA ILE A 421 45.07 -85.63 181.00
C ILE A 421 46.53 -86.06 181.25
N ILE A 422 47.27 -86.43 180.20
CA ILE A 422 48.67 -86.86 180.29
C ILE A 422 49.59 -85.68 180.67
N VAL A 423 49.36 -84.50 180.09
CA VAL A 423 50.15 -83.29 180.39
C VAL A 423 49.96 -82.80 181.83
N ALA A 424 48.81 -83.07 182.46
CA ALA A 424 48.59 -82.75 183.86
C ALA A 424 49.49 -83.56 184.81
N GLN A 425 49.70 -84.86 184.55
CA GLN A 425 50.46 -85.75 185.43
C GLN A 425 51.97 -85.44 185.43
N LEU A 426 52.54 -85.06 184.27
CA LEU A 426 53.98 -84.80 184.13
C LEU A 426 54.47 -83.54 184.86
N LYS A 427 53.58 -82.60 185.21
CA LYS A 427 53.97 -81.34 185.88
C LYS A 427 54.32 -81.50 187.37
N GLN A 428 53.87 -82.58 188.02
CA GLN A 428 54.02 -82.73 189.48
C GLN A 428 55.38 -83.32 189.90
N GLN A 429 56.14 -83.95 188.99
CA GLN A 429 57.40 -84.63 189.29
C GLN A 429 58.67 -83.78 189.07
N LEU A 430 58.55 -82.58 188.49
CA LEU A 430 59.67 -81.78 188.00
C LEU A 430 60.21 -80.72 188.99
N LEU A 431 59.80 -80.75 190.26
CA LEU A 431 59.98 -79.62 191.19
C LEU A 431 61.09 -79.82 192.25
N ASP A 432 61.49 -81.06 192.57
CA ASP A 432 62.37 -81.38 193.70
C ASP A 432 63.76 -81.95 193.34
N SER A 433 64.17 -81.99 192.05
CA SER A 433 65.40 -82.73 191.67
C SER A 433 66.19 -82.28 190.44
N ASP A 434 66.39 -80.98 190.22
CA ASP A 434 67.40 -80.55 189.22
C ASP A 434 68.12 -79.22 189.56
N LEU A 435 68.78 -79.19 190.72
CA LEU A 435 69.66 -78.09 191.15
C LEU A 435 71.10 -78.57 191.43
N GLN A 436 71.60 -79.58 190.68
CA GLN A 436 73.05 -79.90 190.65
C GLN A 436 73.54 -80.73 189.42
N ARG A 437 74.13 -80.02 188.44
CA ARG A 437 75.22 -80.41 187.50
C ARG A 437 74.98 -81.30 186.23
N GLN A 438 75.13 -80.62 185.09
CA GLN A 438 76.15 -80.82 184.00
C GLN A 438 76.21 -82.07 183.06
N HIS A 439 76.03 -81.77 181.75
CA HIS A 439 76.76 -82.26 180.54
C HIS A 439 76.66 -83.71 180.00
N GLN A 440 76.02 -83.88 178.83
CA GLN A 440 76.53 -84.35 177.48
C GLN A 440 75.31 -84.67 176.56
N VAL A 441 75.14 -84.30 175.28
CA VAL A 441 75.93 -84.26 174.00
C VAL A 441 75.65 -85.46 173.07
N ARG A 442 75.09 -85.18 171.86
CA ARG A 442 75.34 -85.79 170.51
C ARG A 442 74.50 -85.09 169.42
N GLU A 443 75.09 -84.52 168.35
CA GLU A 443 75.30 -85.05 166.97
C GLU A 443 74.00 -85.18 166.12
N SER A 444 73.68 -84.44 165.03
CA SER A 444 74.39 -83.85 163.84
C SER A 444 74.46 -84.82 162.61
N PRO A 445 74.55 -84.40 161.31
CA PRO A 445 74.57 -83.07 160.64
C PRO A 445 73.23 -82.76 159.88
N VAL A 446 73.02 -82.13 158.68
CA VAL A 446 73.73 -81.60 157.45
C VAL A 446 72.75 -80.57 156.78
N SER A 447 73.01 -79.55 155.92
CA SER A 447 74.14 -79.01 155.10
C SER A 447 74.48 -79.74 153.77
N PRO A 448 74.85 -79.11 152.61
CA PRO A 448 74.97 -77.68 152.20
C PRO A 448 74.14 -77.34 150.89
N ASN A 449 74.10 -76.15 150.25
CA ASN A 449 75.08 -75.05 149.97
C ASN A 449 76.22 -75.46 148.98
N ASP A 450 76.89 -74.58 148.21
CA ASP A 450 76.95 -73.10 148.22
C ASP A 450 77.44 -72.45 146.88
N HIS A 451 77.66 -71.13 146.92
CA HIS A 451 78.53 -70.29 146.07
C HIS A 451 80.04 -70.75 146.10
N SER A 452 81.09 -70.10 145.56
CA SER A 452 81.38 -68.67 145.27
C SER A 452 82.60 -68.48 144.32
N GLU A 453 82.89 -67.20 144.00
CA GLU A 453 84.20 -66.58 143.70
C GLU A 453 85.12 -66.99 142.53
N ALA A 454 85.41 -66.00 141.66
CA ALA A 454 86.62 -65.92 140.82
C ALA A 454 86.98 -64.46 140.39
N GLU A 455 86.84 -63.46 141.27
CA GLU A 455 87.16 -62.04 140.96
C GLU A 455 88.68 -61.76 140.96
N ARG A 456 89.37 -62.03 139.83
CA ARG A 456 90.78 -61.56 139.67
C ARG A 456 91.28 -61.19 138.26
N GLU A 457 90.54 -61.43 137.18
CA GLU A 457 90.98 -61.11 135.80
C GLU A 457 90.32 -59.85 135.18
N LYS A 458 89.48 -59.14 135.95
CA LYS A 458 88.53 -58.11 135.47
C LYS A 458 89.13 -56.78 134.98
N LYS A 459 90.45 -56.71 134.74
CA LYS A 459 91.16 -55.46 134.35
C LYS A 459 91.85 -55.49 132.99
N GLU A 460 92.36 -56.62 132.49
CA GLU A 460 92.94 -56.67 131.14
C GLU A 460 91.88 -56.78 130.03
N ALA A 461 90.75 -57.45 130.31
CA ALA A 461 89.63 -57.54 129.36
C ALA A 461 89.05 -56.16 128.97
N LYS A 462 89.04 -55.19 129.90
CA LYS A 462 88.48 -53.84 129.69
C LYS A 462 89.26 -52.97 128.72
N ILE A 463 90.54 -53.23 128.49
CA ILE A 463 91.37 -52.45 127.56
C ILE A 463 91.21 -52.95 126.11
N LYS A 464 90.78 -54.21 125.93
CA LYS A 464 90.52 -54.79 124.60
C LYS A 464 89.11 -54.47 124.09
N THR A 465 88.10 -54.38 124.96
CA THR A 465 86.76 -53.90 124.56
C THR A 465 86.79 -52.44 124.11
N ALA A 466 87.37 -51.53 124.91
CA ALA A 466 87.45 -50.10 124.55
C ALA A 466 88.10 -49.85 123.17
N LYS A 467 89.18 -50.58 122.84
CA LYS A 467 89.83 -50.47 121.53
C LYS A 467 88.96 -50.98 120.37
N LEU A 468 88.15 -52.01 120.59
CA LEU A 468 87.21 -52.50 119.59
C LEU A 468 86.02 -51.56 119.43
N GLU A 469 85.49 -51.02 120.53
CA GLU A 469 84.46 -49.97 120.54
C GLU A 469 84.92 -48.71 119.80
N ASP A 470 86.18 -48.29 119.95
CA ASP A 470 86.74 -47.16 119.21
C ASP A 470 86.92 -47.45 117.71
N THR A 471 87.35 -48.67 117.34
CA THR A 471 87.38 -49.05 115.90
C THR A 471 85.99 -49.18 115.29
N ILE A 472 84.98 -49.60 116.08
CA ILE A 472 83.58 -49.65 115.65
C ILE A 472 83.07 -48.21 115.46
N ARG A 473 83.28 -47.31 116.43
CA ARG A 473 82.92 -45.88 116.30
C ARG A 473 83.56 -45.20 115.10
N GLU A 474 84.83 -45.49 114.79
CA GLU A 474 85.48 -44.92 113.58
C GLU A 474 84.92 -45.52 112.29
N LEU A 475 84.64 -46.82 112.23
CA LEU A 475 84.01 -47.46 111.05
C LEU A 475 82.56 -47.01 110.85
N GLU A 476 81.78 -46.88 111.93
CA GLU A 476 80.44 -46.30 111.94
C GLU A 476 80.51 -44.84 111.46
N SER A 477 81.45 -44.04 111.97
CA SER A 477 81.66 -42.66 111.53
C SER A 477 82.10 -42.56 110.06
N GLN A 478 82.88 -43.51 109.55
CA GLN A 478 83.23 -43.58 108.13
C GLN A 478 82.04 -44.01 107.26
N LEU A 479 81.20 -44.93 107.73
CA LEU A 479 79.98 -45.35 107.05
C LEU A 479 78.93 -44.24 107.04
N GLU A 480 78.80 -43.49 108.14
CA GLU A 480 77.96 -42.29 108.25
C GLU A 480 78.44 -41.22 107.26
N ARG A 481 79.75 -40.88 107.27
CA ARG A 481 80.36 -39.94 106.31
C ARG A 481 80.17 -40.39 104.86
N ALA A 482 80.34 -41.67 104.56
CA ALA A 482 80.10 -42.23 103.24
C ALA A 482 78.61 -42.11 102.84
N GLY A 483 77.70 -42.50 103.74
CA GLY A 483 76.26 -42.39 103.56
C GLY A 483 75.78 -40.95 103.38
N GLU A 484 76.34 -39.99 104.14
CA GLU A 484 76.11 -38.56 103.94
C GLU A 484 76.60 -38.08 102.59
N SER A 485 77.82 -38.47 102.17
CA SER A 485 78.35 -38.10 100.85
C SER A 485 77.49 -38.66 99.71
N GLN A 486 76.96 -39.88 99.85
CA GLN A 486 76.08 -40.50 98.86
C GLN A 486 74.67 -39.88 98.90
N ARG A 487 74.13 -39.53 100.07
CA ARG A 487 72.90 -38.74 100.22
C ARG A 487 73.04 -37.37 99.53
N GLN A 488 74.19 -36.69 99.69
CA GLN A 488 74.48 -35.42 99.02
C GLN A 488 74.62 -35.60 97.50
N GLN A 489 75.27 -36.66 97.01
CA GLN A 489 75.36 -36.95 95.57
C GLN A 489 73.99 -37.24 94.95
N ILE A 490 73.13 -38.02 95.63
CA ILE A 490 71.75 -38.28 95.19
C ILE A 490 70.97 -36.96 95.13
N GLN A 491 71.01 -36.14 96.19
CA GLN A 491 70.35 -34.82 96.19
C GLN A 491 70.87 -33.89 95.08
N GLN A 492 72.17 -33.92 94.77
CA GLN A 492 72.75 -33.16 93.65
C GLN A 492 72.26 -33.70 92.29
N ALA A 493 72.17 -35.02 92.13
CA ALA A 493 71.64 -35.65 90.91
C ALA A 493 70.15 -35.39 90.72
N ASP A 494 69.32 -35.52 91.76
CA ASP A 494 67.89 -35.21 91.73
C ASP A 494 67.65 -33.73 91.41
N MET A 495 68.41 -32.82 92.03
CA MET A 495 68.37 -31.40 91.68
C MET A 495 68.87 -31.12 90.25
N ALA A 496 69.75 -31.94 89.67
CA ALA A 496 70.17 -31.81 88.28
C ALA A 496 69.08 -32.33 87.32
N LEU A 497 68.45 -33.46 87.63
CA LEU A 497 67.35 -34.04 86.85
C LEU A 497 66.11 -33.14 86.87
N GLU A 498 65.74 -32.55 88.01
CA GLU A 498 64.63 -31.59 88.09
C GLU A 498 64.93 -30.27 87.34
N ARG A 499 66.20 -29.83 87.28
CA ARG A 499 66.60 -28.70 86.42
C ARG A 499 66.47 -29.05 84.93
N LEU A 500 66.98 -30.21 84.52
CA LEU A 500 66.90 -30.67 83.13
C LEU A 500 65.45 -30.91 82.70
N LYS A 501 64.63 -31.53 83.55
CA LYS A 501 63.19 -31.74 83.32
C LYS A 501 62.47 -30.41 83.11
N LYS A 502 62.64 -29.44 84.02
CA LYS A 502 62.05 -28.09 83.87
C LYS A 502 62.57 -27.35 82.64
N GLN A 503 63.83 -27.54 82.25
CA GLN A 503 64.39 -26.99 81.02
C GLN A 503 63.75 -27.63 79.78
N VAL A 504 63.54 -28.95 79.77
CA VAL A 504 62.87 -29.67 78.68
C VAL A 504 61.39 -29.28 78.59
N GLU A 505 60.66 -29.31 79.70
CA GLU A 505 59.27 -28.85 79.82
C GLU A 505 59.13 -27.44 79.23
N LEU A 506 59.88 -26.47 79.75
CA LEU A 506 59.86 -25.07 79.31
C LEU A 506 60.36 -24.86 77.86
N SER A 507 61.22 -25.75 77.32
CA SER A 507 61.58 -25.73 75.89
C SER A 507 60.47 -26.28 75.00
N SER A 508 59.74 -27.31 75.46
CA SER A 508 58.63 -27.91 74.72
C SER A 508 57.40 -27.00 74.75
N GLU A 509 57.10 -26.36 75.88
CA GLU A 509 56.05 -25.34 75.99
C GLU A 509 56.30 -24.16 75.07
N LYS A 510 57.56 -23.70 74.95
CA LYS A 510 57.96 -22.68 73.97
C LYS A 510 57.71 -23.14 72.53
N ALA A 511 58.20 -24.32 72.15
CA ALA A 511 57.99 -24.86 70.80
C ALA A 511 56.49 -25.02 70.46
N TYR A 512 55.67 -25.48 71.41
CA TYR A 512 54.21 -25.55 71.24
C TYR A 512 53.54 -24.17 71.17
N ALA A 513 54.01 -23.18 71.96
CA ALA A 513 53.51 -21.82 71.90
C ALA A 513 53.87 -21.12 70.59
N GLU A 514 55.11 -21.27 70.12
CA GLU A 514 55.64 -20.76 68.85
C GLU A 514 54.88 -21.38 67.66
N MET A 515 54.74 -22.71 67.61
CA MET A 515 53.96 -23.37 66.56
C MET A 515 52.47 -22.97 66.60
N LYS A 516 51.88 -22.80 67.80
CA LYS A 516 50.49 -22.33 67.95
C LYS A 516 50.33 -20.88 67.48
N LEU A 517 51.31 -20.02 67.72
CA LEU A 517 51.34 -18.64 67.22
C LEU A 517 51.47 -18.63 65.69
N GLN A 518 52.44 -19.35 65.12
CA GLN A 518 52.64 -19.46 63.68
C GLN A 518 51.38 -19.98 62.95
N MET A 519 50.69 -20.98 63.51
CA MET A 519 49.42 -21.48 62.98
C MET A 519 48.27 -20.46 63.10
N ALA A 520 48.29 -19.57 64.09
CA ALA A 520 47.33 -18.47 64.21
C ALA A 520 47.63 -17.34 63.21
N GLU A 521 48.91 -17.00 63.02
CA GLU A 521 49.38 -16.02 62.03
C GLU A 521 49.06 -16.46 60.61
N GLN A 522 49.37 -17.70 60.23
CA GLN A 522 49.03 -18.25 58.90
C GLN A 522 47.52 -18.27 58.65
N ARG A 523 46.70 -18.60 59.67
CA ARG A 523 45.24 -18.52 59.57
C ARG A 523 44.77 -17.08 59.36
N SER A 524 45.35 -16.12 60.09
CA SER A 524 45.03 -14.70 59.92
C SER A 524 45.44 -14.20 58.54
N GLN A 525 46.62 -14.57 58.04
CA GLN A 525 47.09 -14.24 56.69
C GLN A 525 46.16 -14.80 55.61
N HIS A 526 45.77 -16.07 55.69
CA HIS A 526 44.81 -16.66 54.74
C HIS A 526 43.42 -16.03 54.83
N GLU A 527 42.95 -15.62 56.01
CA GLU A 527 41.66 -14.93 56.17
C GLU A 527 41.70 -13.48 55.64
N GLN A 528 42.81 -12.77 55.87
CA GLN A 528 43.10 -11.47 55.26
C GLN A 528 43.19 -11.56 53.73
N GLU A 529 43.84 -12.60 53.19
CA GLU A 529 43.93 -12.79 51.74
C GLU A 529 42.59 -13.21 51.11
N ARG A 530 41.83 -14.10 51.75
CA ARG A 530 40.47 -14.47 51.31
C ARG A 530 39.57 -13.24 51.27
N THR A 531 39.60 -12.40 52.31
CA THR A 531 38.79 -11.17 52.36
C THR A 531 39.28 -10.13 51.35
N ARG A 532 40.59 -9.97 51.13
CA ARG A 532 41.17 -9.13 50.05
C ARG A 532 40.68 -9.56 48.66
N LEU A 533 40.75 -10.85 48.35
CA LEU A 533 40.30 -11.39 47.05
C LEU A 533 38.78 -11.25 46.89
N GLN A 534 38.01 -11.49 47.95
CA GLN A 534 36.56 -11.27 47.95
C GLN A 534 36.20 -9.79 47.70
N GLN A 535 36.92 -8.86 48.36
CA GLN A 535 36.76 -7.42 48.14
C GLN A 535 37.11 -7.00 46.71
N GLN A 536 38.23 -7.46 46.17
CA GLN A 536 38.64 -7.22 44.78
C GLN A 536 37.63 -7.76 43.76
N HIS A 537 37.05 -8.94 44.02
CA HIS A 537 36.00 -9.48 43.16
C HIS A 537 34.70 -8.66 43.25
N SER A 538 34.30 -8.19 44.43
CA SER A 538 33.14 -7.29 44.55
C SER A 538 33.39 -5.95 43.85
N THR A 539 34.51 -5.28 44.07
CA THR A 539 34.78 -3.98 43.42
C THR A 539 34.95 -4.11 41.91
N GLY A 540 35.51 -5.21 41.42
CA GLY A 540 35.53 -5.52 39.98
C GLY A 540 34.13 -5.72 39.40
N LYS A 541 33.28 -6.51 40.06
CA LYS A 541 31.88 -6.70 39.67
C LYS A 541 31.10 -5.37 39.68
N ASP A 542 31.22 -4.59 40.74
CA ASP A 542 30.48 -3.33 40.90
C ASP A 542 30.94 -2.28 39.89
N SER A 543 32.24 -2.26 39.55
CA SER A 543 32.78 -1.42 38.47
C SER A 543 32.23 -1.82 37.10
N LEU A 544 32.15 -3.12 36.82
CA LEU A 544 31.59 -3.65 35.56
C LEU A 544 30.08 -3.35 35.44
N VAL A 545 29.33 -3.49 36.54
CA VAL A 545 27.90 -3.11 36.61
C VAL A 545 27.72 -1.61 36.39
N GLN A 546 28.56 -0.76 36.99
CA GLN A 546 28.52 0.69 36.73
C GLN A 546 28.81 1.03 35.28
N GLU A 547 29.77 0.36 34.63
CA GLU A 547 30.10 0.64 33.23
C GLU A 547 29.00 0.16 32.28
N HIS A 548 28.42 -1.02 32.50
CA HIS A 548 27.22 -1.45 31.78
C HIS A 548 26.05 -0.49 31.98
N GLN A 549 25.82 0.03 33.19
CA GLN A 549 24.79 1.03 33.44
C GLN A 549 25.07 2.33 32.67
N ARG A 550 26.31 2.82 32.62
CA ARG A 550 26.69 4.01 31.82
C ARG A 550 26.42 3.81 30.33
N VAL A 551 26.72 2.62 29.80
CA VAL A 551 26.45 2.28 28.38
C VAL A 551 24.94 2.23 28.12
N VAL A 552 24.15 1.60 28.98
CA VAL A 552 22.68 1.57 28.88
C VAL A 552 22.10 2.98 28.96
N ASP A 553 22.50 3.78 29.96
CA ASP A 553 22.14 5.19 30.13
C ASP A 553 22.44 6.03 28.88
N SER A 554 23.58 5.78 28.22
CA SER A 554 24.03 6.50 27.03
C SER A 554 23.19 6.11 25.80
N LEU A 555 22.97 4.80 25.59
CA LEU A 555 22.14 4.28 24.51
C LEU A 555 20.67 4.71 24.68
N GLU A 556 20.15 4.72 25.89
CA GLU A 556 18.82 5.27 26.19
C GLU A 556 18.74 6.77 25.86
N LYS A 557 19.73 7.58 26.24
CA LYS A 557 19.77 9.01 25.89
C LYS A 557 19.84 9.21 24.38
N GLN A 558 20.61 8.40 23.66
CA GLN A 558 20.71 8.44 22.20
C GLN A 558 19.38 8.05 21.54
N ALA A 559 18.73 6.96 21.97
CA ALA A 559 17.44 6.51 21.45
C ALA A 559 16.30 7.50 21.75
N ARG A 560 16.30 8.11 22.95
CA ARG A 560 15.37 9.20 23.30
C ARG A 560 15.59 10.43 22.41
N ALA A 561 16.84 10.78 22.10
CA ALA A 561 17.17 11.91 21.23
C ALA A 561 16.77 11.68 19.76
N THR A 562 17.05 10.50 19.18
CA THR A 562 16.62 10.19 17.80
C THR A 562 15.09 10.10 17.70
N LEU A 563 14.42 9.54 18.70
CA LEU A 563 12.95 9.54 18.75
C LEU A 563 12.38 10.96 18.82
N GLN A 564 12.95 11.85 19.64
CA GLN A 564 12.56 13.26 19.70
C GLN A 564 12.81 13.98 18.37
N GLN A 565 13.94 13.74 17.71
CA GLN A 565 14.24 14.30 16.39
C GLN A 565 13.23 13.86 15.33
N HIS A 566 12.91 12.56 15.26
CA HIS A 566 11.89 12.06 14.33
C HIS A 566 10.49 12.59 14.66
N GLN A 567 10.15 12.77 15.95
CA GLN A 567 8.89 13.40 16.37
C GLN A 567 8.83 14.88 15.96
N GLN A 568 9.92 15.64 16.11
CA GLN A 568 10.03 17.04 15.68
C GLN A 568 9.87 17.15 14.15
N GLN A 569 10.67 16.41 13.38
CA GLN A 569 10.54 16.33 11.92
C GLN A 569 9.10 15.98 11.49
N SER A 570 8.49 14.98 12.13
CA SER A 570 7.11 14.56 11.85
C SER A 570 6.08 15.65 12.20
N GLN A 571 6.37 16.56 13.13
CA GLN A 571 5.51 17.72 13.41
C GLN A 571 5.76 18.87 12.44
N GLU A 572 7.00 19.07 12.00
CA GLU A 572 7.37 20.07 10.99
C GLU A 572 6.77 19.76 9.63
N TRP A 573 6.90 18.52 9.14
CA TRP A 573 6.19 18.05 7.94
C TRP A 573 4.70 18.31 8.02
N ARG A 574 4.02 17.88 9.09
CA ARG A 574 2.58 18.15 9.30
C ARG A 574 2.23 19.64 9.31
N LYS A 575 3.09 20.53 9.83
CA LYS A 575 2.88 21.98 9.76
C LYS A 575 3.02 22.49 8.32
N CYS A 576 4.07 22.09 7.60
CA CYS A 576 4.31 22.47 6.22
C CYS A 576 3.21 21.96 5.28
N ASP A 577 2.74 20.73 5.47
CA ASP A 577 1.64 20.13 4.70
C ASP A 577 0.32 20.85 5.00
N THR A 578 0.00 21.10 6.27
CA THR A 578 -1.20 21.88 6.66
C THR A 578 -1.17 23.28 6.03
N GLN A 579 -0.03 23.97 6.12
CA GLN A 579 0.15 25.30 5.53
C GLN A 579 0.01 25.26 4.00
N ARG A 580 0.62 24.27 3.33
CA ARG A 580 0.51 24.07 1.88
C ARG A 580 -0.94 23.81 1.46
N ILE A 581 -1.66 22.98 2.21
CA ILE A 581 -3.09 22.70 1.98
C ILE A 581 -3.88 23.99 2.12
N SER A 582 -3.73 24.76 3.19
CA SER A 582 -4.45 26.02 3.37
C SER A 582 -4.11 27.08 2.30
N THR A 583 -2.88 27.11 1.78
CA THR A 583 -2.54 27.96 0.61
C THR A 583 -3.26 27.50 -0.65
N LEU A 584 -3.25 26.20 -0.96
CA LEU A 584 -3.97 25.64 -2.11
C LEU A 584 -5.49 25.80 -1.98
N GLU A 585 -6.04 25.72 -0.78
CA GLU A 585 -7.47 25.98 -0.49
C GLU A 585 -7.84 27.44 -0.72
N ALA A 586 -6.96 28.39 -0.39
CA ALA A 586 -7.12 29.81 -0.70
C ALA A 586 -7.03 30.08 -2.22
N GLU A 587 -5.99 29.58 -2.90
CA GLU A 587 -5.87 29.68 -4.36
C GLU A 587 -7.08 29.07 -5.09
N LEU A 588 -7.63 27.97 -4.57
CA LEU A 588 -8.87 27.35 -5.06
C LEU A 588 -10.14 28.12 -4.70
N ALA A 589 -10.13 28.96 -3.67
CA ALA A 589 -11.24 29.86 -3.33
C ALA A 589 -11.24 31.08 -4.24
N ASP A 590 -10.09 31.75 -4.39
CA ASP A 590 -9.88 32.88 -5.30
C ASP A 590 -10.25 32.51 -6.74
N SER A 591 -9.74 31.36 -7.23
CA SER A 591 -10.08 30.81 -8.54
C SER A 591 -11.59 30.52 -8.72
N ARG A 592 -12.33 30.24 -7.64
CA ARG A 592 -13.79 30.07 -7.70
C ARG A 592 -14.50 31.41 -7.75
N GLU A 593 -14.03 32.42 -7.02
CA GLU A 593 -14.59 33.76 -7.06
C GLU A 593 -14.36 34.43 -8.42
N GLU A 594 -13.17 34.29 -9.01
CA GLU A 594 -12.90 34.72 -10.39
C GLU A 594 -13.86 34.07 -11.39
N LEU A 595 -14.04 32.74 -11.33
CA LEU A 595 -14.96 32.01 -12.21
C LEU A 595 -16.44 32.42 -11.98
N LEU A 596 -16.83 32.81 -10.78
CA LEU A 596 -18.16 33.35 -10.48
C LEU A 596 -18.31 34.79 -11.03
N SER A 597 -17.28 35.62 -10.89
CA SER A 597 -17.22 36.99 -11.42
C SER A 597 -17.30 37.00 -12.95
N VAL A 598 -16.48 36.19 -13.63
CA VAL A 598 -16.51 36.00 -15.09
C VAL A 598 -17.87 35.47 -15.54
N ARG A 599 -18.48 34.53 -14.80
CA ARG A 599 -19.83 34.04 -15.09
C ARG A 599 -20.90 35.12 -14.92
N ALA A 600 -20.79 35.99 -13.92
CA ALA A 600 -21.69 37.11 -13.70
C ALA A 600 -21.56 38.17 -14.81
N LEU A 601 -20.32 38.49 -15.22
CA LEU A 601 -20.02 39.38 -16.34
C LEU A 601 -20.57 38.82 -17.67
N HIS A 602 -20.35 37.54 -17.97
CA HIS A 602 -20.90 36.91 -19.16
C HIS A 602 -22.44 36.88 -19.14
N LYS A 603 -23.07 36.59 -18.00
CA LYS A 603 -24.53 36.68 -17.84
C LYS A 603 -25.06 38.10 -18.10
N ARG A 604 -24.32 39.12 -17.65
CA ARG A 604 -24.64 40.53 -17.92
C ARG A 604 -24.50 40.87 -19.40
N GLN A 605 -23.39 40.50 -20.05
CA GLN A 605 -23.18 40.71 -21.49
C GLN A 605 -24.27 40.04 -22.34
N LEU A 606 -24.70 38.81 -21.99
CA LEU A 606 -25.81 38.14 -22.66
C LEU A 606 -27.14 38.87 -22.49
N ALA A 607 -27.40 39.47 -21.32
CA ALA A 607 -28.58 40.30 -21.11
C ALA A 607 -28.52 41.61 -21.91
N GLU A 608 -27.36 42.28 -21.95
CA GLU A 608 -27.12 43.50 -22.73
C GLU A 608 -27.26 43.24 -24.25
N VAL A 609 -26.72 42.14 -24.77
CA VAL A 609 -26.92 41.71 -26.18
C VAL A 609 -28.38 41.35 -26.47
N SER A 610 -29.08 40.74 -25.51
CA SER A 610 -30.51 40.42 -25.65
C SER A 610 -31.38 41.69 -25.70
N LEU A 611 -31.03 42.72 -24.90
CA LEU A 611 -31.67 44.02 -24.91
C LEU A 611 -31.46 44.74 -26.25
N HIS A 612 -30.25 44.77 -26.79
CA HIS A 612 -29.98 45.34 -28.12
C HIS A 612 -30.80 44.65 -29.22
N ARG A 613 -30.85 43.31 -29.22
CA ARG A 613 -31.67 42.52 -30.17
C ARG A 613 -33.17 42.74 -30.02
N GLU A 614 -33.64 43.22 -28.87
CA GLU A 614 -35.03 43.60 -28.61
C GLU A 614 -35.29 45.05 -29.06
N GLU A 615 -34.37 45.97 -28.80
CA GLU A 615 -34.42 47.33 -29.33
C GLU A 615 -34.39 47.37 -30.86
N ASP A 616 -33.52 46.60 -31.52
CA ASP A 616 -33.43 46.57 -32.98
C ASP A 616 -34.70 45.97 -33.62
N ARG A 617 -35.36 45.00 -32.94
CA ARG A 617 -36.70 44.55 -33.35
C ARG A 617 -37.74 45.66 -33.20
N ARG A 618 -37.69 46.47 -32.13
CA ARG A 618 -38.58 47.63 -31.92
C ARG A 618 -38.26 48.84 -32.81
N ARG A 619 -37.03 48.95 -33.32
CA ARG A 619 -36.65 49.91 -34.38
C ARG A 619 -37.27 49.44 -35.70
N ALA A 620 -36.98 48.21 -36.13
CA ALA A 620 -37.54 47.62 -37.34
C ALA A 620 -39.09 47.51 -37.35
N GLN A 621 -39.75 47.44 -36.19
CA GLN A 621 -41.21 47.56 -36.08
C GLN A 621 -41.69 48.99 -36.36
N ARG A 622 -41.07 50.01 -35.75
CA ARG A 622 -41.38 51.42 -36.02
C ARG A 622 -41.10 51.80 -37.48
N ASP A 623 -39.98 51.36 -38.04
CA ASP A 623 -39.64 51.60 -39.45
C ASP A 623 -40.70 51.01 -40.40
N LYS A 624 -41.23 49.82 -40.07
CA LYS A 624 -42.36 49.20 -40.80
C LYS A 624 -43.65 49.99 -40.62
N GLU A 625 -44.01 50.38 -39.40
CA GLU A 625 -45.20 51.21 -39.14
C GLU A 625 -45.14 52.56 -39.85
N GLU A 626 -43.97 53.22 -39.86
CA GLU A 626 -43.72 54.41 -40.66
C GLU A 626 -43.88 54.15 -42.16
N SER A 627 -43.31 53.07 -42.70
CA SER A 627 -43.46 52.72 -44.12
C SER A 627 -44.93 52.46 -44.50
N LEU A 628 -45.70 51.82 -43.62
CA LEU A 628 -47.13 51.60 -43.78
C LEU A 628 -47.93 52.90 -43.65
N ASN A 629 -47.51 53.83 -42.80
CA ASN A 629 -48.12 55.16 -42.70
C ASN A 629 -47.86 56.01 -43.96
N ARG A 630 -46.63 56.01 -44.48
CA ARG A 630 -46.29 56.66 -45.76
C ARG A 630 -47.12 56.09 -46.90
N LEU A 631 -47.15 54.76 -47.05
CA LEU A 631 -47.98 54.07 -48.06
C LEU A 631 -49.49 54.37 -47.90
N ARG A 632 -50.00 54.48 -46.66
CA ARG A 632 -51.39 54.94 -46.41
C ARG A 632 -51.59 56.36 -46.92
N SER A 633 -50.70 57.31 -46.61
CA SER A 633 -50.78 58.69 -47.10
C SER A 633 -50.68 58.77 -48.63
N ASP A 634 -49.82 57.97 -49.26
CA ASP A 634 -49.65 57.91 -50.72
C ASP A 634 -50.89 57.33 -51.41
N MET A 635 -51.47 56.26 -50.86
CA MET A 635 -52.76 55.71 -51.35
C MET A 635 -53.90 56.70 -51.13
N GLU A 636 -53.93 57.45 -50.03
CA GLU A 636 -54.92 58.50 -49.82
C GLU A 636 -54.73 59.69 -50.77
N SER A 637 -53.49 60.09 -51.10
CA SER A 637 -53.29 61.09 -52.15
C SER A 637 -53.78 60.54 -53.48
N SER A 638 -53.33 59.35 -53.88
CA SER A 638 -53.79 58.66 -55.09
C SER A 638 -55.32 58.59 -55.18
N ARG A 639 -56.00 58.32 -54.04
CA ARG A 639 -57.46 58.38 -53.94
C ARG A 639 -58.02 59.78 -54.16
N ARG A 640 -57.46 60.82 -53.54
CA ARG A 640 -57.83 62.24 -53.74
C ARG A 640 -57.55 62.73 -55.17
N ASP A 641 -56.48 62.24 -55.80
CA ASP A 641 -56.09 62.53 -57.18
C ASP A 641 -57.06 61.88 -58.17
N LEU A 642 -57.39 60.59 -57.98
CA LEU A 642 -58.44 59.89 -58.73
C LEU A 642 -59.82 60.50 -58.50
N GLU A 643 -60.15 60.91 -57.27
CA GLU A 643 -61.41 61.57 -56.94
C GLU A 643 -61.53 62.94 -57.61
N ARG A 644 -60.45 63.74 -57.63
CA ARG A 644 -60.36 64.98 -58.44
C ARG A 644 -60.45 64.70 -59.94
N SER A 645 -59.79 63.66 -60.45
CA SER A 645 -59.88 63.28 -61.87
C SER A 645 -61.29 62.81 -62.26
N HIS A 646 -61.97 62.04 -61.40
CA HIS A 646 -63.37 61.67 -61.60
C HIS A 646 -64.33 62.85 -61.44
N GLN A 647 -64.02 63.86 -60.62
CA GLN A 647 -64.79 65.12 -60.58
C GLN A 647 -64.59 65.93 -61.86
N GLN A 648 -63.37 66.01 -62.39
CA GLN A 648 -63.09 66.63 -63.70
C GLN A 648 -63.78 65.88 -64.85
N GLN A 649 -63.74 64.55 -64.85
CA GLN A 649 -64.50 63.72 -65.79
C GLN A 649 -66.01 63.92 -65.63
N LYS A 650 -66.54 64.00 -64.40
CA LYS A 650 -67.96 64.28 -64.15
C LYS A 650 -68.36 65.68 -64.63
N ALA A 651 -67.51 66.69 -64.47
CA ALA A 651 -67.75 68.02 -65.03
C ALA A 651 -67.77 67.99 -66.57
N ALA A 652 -66.76 67.40 -67.20
CA ALA A 652 -66.67 67.21 -68.66
C ALA A 652 -67.73 66.24 -69.22
N VAL A 653 -68.36 65.42 -68.38
CA VAL A 653 -69.53 64.60 -68.71
C VAL A 653 -70.82 65.39 -68.50
N GLN A 654 -70.97 66.20 -67.45
CA GLN A 654 -72.13 67.08 -67.26
C GLN A 654 -72.22 68.15 -68.37
N GLU A 655 -71.08 68.67 -68.82
CA GLU A 655 -70.96 69.51 -70.02
C GLU A 655 -71.48 68.80 -71.29
N LYS A 656 -71.36 67.46 -71.35
CA LYS A 656 -71.87 66.61 -72.44
C LYS A 656 -73.27 66.03 -72.20
N THR A 657 -73.74 65.97 -70.96
CA THR A 657 -75.06 65.43 -70.57
C THR A 657 -76.06 66.51 -70.16
N GLN A 658 -75.82 67.76 -70.57
CA GLN A 658 -76.91 68.69 -70.89
C GLN A 658 -77.78 68.23 -72.09
N GLY A 659 -77.62 66.98 -72.57
CA GLY A 659 -78.63 66.22 -73.33
C GLY A 659 -78.95 64.81 -72.74
N SER A 660 -80.20 64.62 -72.29
CA SER A 660 -80.98 63.35 -72.09
C SER A 660 -80.62 62.34 -70.96
N VAL A 661 -81.63 61.78 -70.23
CA VAL A 661 -81.51 60.87 -69.02
C VAL A 661 -82.72 59.91 -68.76
N PRO A 662 -82.53 58.60 -68.41
CA PRO A 662 -83.59 57.76 -67.76
C PRO A 662 -83.18 56.90 -66.50
N ASN A 663 -83.92 55.82 -66.17
CA ASN A 663 -84.40 55.50 -64.79
C ASN A 663 -85.00 54.06 -64.58
N ARG A 664 -84.78 53.33 -63.43
CA ARG A 664 -85.61 52.17 -62.89
C ARG A 664 -85.26 51.64 -61.45
N LYS A 665 -85.94 50.57 -60.92
CA LYS A 665 -86.18 50.21 -59.46
C LYS A 665 -86.17 48.67 -59.07
N SER A 666 -86.52 48.29 -57.80
CA SER A 666 -87.07 47.00 -57.21
C SER A 666 -86.11 46.06 -56.37
N ASP A 667 -86.48 45.15 -55.41
CA ASP A 667 -87.65 44.85 -54.49
C ASP A 667 -87.30 43.76 -53.36
N PRO A 668 -88.15 43.39 -52.32
CA PRO A 668 -87.67 43.05 -50.94
C PRO A 668 -87.77 41.62 -50.27
N ILE A 669 -88.00 40.47 -50.93
CA ILE A 669 -88.21 39.14 -50.25
C ILE A 669 -87.04 38.65 -49.34
N TYR A 670 -85.86 39.23 -49.51
CA TYR A 670 -84.56 38.89 -48.89
C TYR A 670 -84.58 38.68 -47.36
N ALA A 671 -85.38 39.45 -46.61
CA ALA A 671 -85.22 39.65 -45.16
C ALA A 671 -85.50 38.42 -44.27
N HIS A 672 -86.35 37.48 -44.66
CA HIS A 672 -86.64 36.30 -43.81
C HIS A 672 -85.67 35.14 -44.01
N LEU A 673 -85.07 35.02 -45.20
CA LEU A 673 -83.98 34.06 -45.44
C LEU A 673 -82.71 34.46 -44.67
N GLN A 674 -82.46 35.77 -44.58
CA GLN A 674 -81.39 36.37 -43.78
C GLN A 674 -81.35 35.82 -42.33
N LEU A 675 -82.47 35.87 -41.60
CA LEU A 675 -82.51 35.53 -40.17
C LEU A 675 -82.24 34.03 -39.88
N ILE A 676 -82.70 33.14 -40.76
CA ILE A 676 -82.43 31.69 -40.61
C ILE A 676 -80.95 31.40 -40.87
N VAL A 677 -80.35 32.07 -41.86
CA VAL A 677 -78.90 32.01 -42.10
C VAL A 677 -78.13 32.55 -40.89
N GLU A 678 -78.53 33.69 -40.30
CA GLU A 678 -77.89 34.27 -39.11
C GLU A 678 -77.94 33.36 -37.87
N LEU A 679 -79.06 32.65 -37.64
CA LEU A 679 -79.17 31.66 -36.56
C LEU A 679 -78.37 30.38 -36.84
N GLN A 680 -78.24 29.95 -38.10
CA GLN A 680 -77.39 28.83 -38.46
C GLN A 680 -75.90 29.19 -38.38
N SER A 681 -75.52 30.40 -38.79
CA SER A 681 -74.16 30.94 -38.63
C SER A 681 -73.80 31.10 -37.16
N SER A 682 -74.65 31.66 -36.30
CA SER A 682 -74.33 31.80 -34.87
C SER A 682 -74.17 30.44 -34.16
N LEU A 683 -74.99 29.44 -34.49
CA LEU A 683 -74.83 28.07 -33.98
C LEU A 683 -73.58 27.37 -34.53
N GLY A 684 -73.14 27.70 -35.75
CA GLY A 684 -71.84 27.28 -36.29
C GLY A 684 -70.68 27.91 -35.51
N ASN A 685 -70.66 29.23 -35.42
CA ASN A 685 -69.65 30.02 -34.71
C ASN A 685 -69.47 29.53 -33.26
N ALA A 686 -70.57 29.32 -32.51
CA ALA A 686 -70.52 28.85 -31.13
C ALA A 686 -69.91 27.43 -30.98
N LYS A 687 -70.11 26.55 -31.98
CA LYS A 687 -69.46 25.23 -32.01
C LYS A 687 -67.98 25.34 -32.37
N GLU A 688 -67.62 26.21 -33.31
CA GLU A 688 -66.22 26.50 -33.63
C GLU A 688 -65.48 27.18 -32.46
N GLU A 689 -66.16 28.01 -31.66
CA GLU A 689 -65.61 28.57 -30.42
C GLU A 689 -65.40 27.49 -29.35
N ALA A 690 -66.35 26.57 -29.16
CA ALA A 690 -66.19 25.44 -28.23
C ALA A 690 -65.04 24.49 -28.65
N VAL A 691 -64.87 24.23 -29.95
CA VAL A 691 -63.74 23.46 -30.48
C VAL A 691 -62.42 24.20 -30.27
N ARG A 692 -62.33 25.47 -30.66
CA ARG A 692 -61.11 26.29 -30.48
C ARG A 692 -60.71 26.47 -29.02
N LEU A 693 -61.67 26.58 -28.10
CA LEU A 693 -61.41 26.60 -26.66
C LEU A 693 -60.82 25.27 -26.17
N LYS A 694 -61.35 24.13 -26.64
CA LYS A 694 -60.79 22.82 -26.30
C LYS A 694 -59.40 22.63 -26.87
N GLU A 695 -59.18 22.97 -28.14
CA GLU A 695 -57.87 22.92 -28.80
C GLU A 695 -56.85 23.80 -28.08
N ALA A 696 -57.26 24.99 -27.62
CA ALA A 696 -56.41 25.86 -26.80
C ALA A 696 -56.04 25.23 -25.43
N THR A 697 -56.98 24.55 -24.75
CA THR A 697 -56.65 23.84 -23.49
C THR A 697 -55.79 22.60 -23.70
N ASP A 698 -56.04 21.84 -24.78
CA ASP A 698 -55.24 20.66 -25.14
C ASP A 698 -53.81 21.06 -25.59
N GLN A 699 -53.65 22.25 -26.20
CA GLN A 699 -52.36 22.85 -26.51
C GLN A 699 -51.64 23.34 -25.24
N GLN A 700 -52.33 24.03 -24.32
CA GLN A 700 -51.73 24.48 -23.04
C GLN A 700 -51.21 23.31 -22.20
N LEU A 701 -51.88 22.16 -22.21
CA LEU A 701 -51.40 20.94 -21.55
C LEU A 701 -50.15 20.38 -22.24
N GLN A 702 -50.12 20.33 -23.57
CA GLN A 702 -48.94 19.90 -24.33
C GLN A 702 -47.73 20.83 -24.12
N ASP A 703 -47.95 22.14 -24.07
CA ASP A 703 -46.91 23.14 -23.81
C ASP A 703 -46.34 22.99 -22.39
N ALA A 704 -47.21 22.73 -21.40
CA ALA A 704 -46.80 22.45 -20.03
C ALA A 704 -45.99 21.14 -19.90
N ASP A 705 -46.43 20.05 -20.53
CA ASP A 705 -45.69 18.79 -20.54
C ASP A 705 -44.35 18.90 -21.30
N ALA A 706 -44.32 19.68 -22.38
CA ALA A 706 -43.08 19.99 -23.10
C ALA A 706 -42.10 20.77 -22.22
N GLN A 707 -42.58 21.78 -21.48
CA GLN A 707 -41.79 22.53 -20.51
C GLN A 707 -41.24 21.62 -19.40
N TRP A 708 -42.08 20.77 -18.78
CA TRP A 708 -41.64 19.80 -17.77
C TRP A 708 -40.68 18.73 -18.31
N ALA A 709 -40.78 18.36 -19.59
CA ALA A 709 -39.83 17.46 -20.24
C ALA A 709 -38.50 18.15 -20.56
N GLU A 710 -38.52 19.45 -20.86
CA GLU A 710 -37.32 20.23 -21.13
C GLU A 710 -36.59 20.65 -19.86
N ASP A 711 -37.28 21.02 -18.79
CA ASP A 711 -36.63 21.36 -17.52
C ASP A 711 -36.04 20.12 -16.83
N ARG A 712 -36.66 18.94 -16.98
CA ARG A 712 -36.01 17.66 -16.62
C ARG A 712 -34.73 17.41 -17.43
N ARG A 713 -34.72 17.74 -18.73
CA ARG A 713 -33.50 17.66 -19.57
C ARG A 713 -32.42 18.60 -19.06
N LYS A 714 -32.73 19.90 -18.92
CA LYS A 714 -31.83 20.93 -18.37
C LYS A 714 -31.28 20.59 -16.97
N MET A 715 -32.00 19.80 -16.16
CA MET A 715 -31.50 19.33 -14.87
C MET A 715 -30.58 18.11 -15.00
N ALA A 716 -30.84 17.19 -15.93
CA ALA A 716 -29.90 16.12 -16.29
C ALA A 716 -28.61 16.70 -16.90
N ASP A 717 -28.72 17.61 -17.86
CA ASP A 717 -27.57 18.26 -18.51
C ASP A 717 -26.67 19.00 -17.49
N LYS A 718 -27.28 19.63 -16.47
CA LYS A 718 -26.55 20.25 -15.34
C LYS A 718 -25.86 19.22 -14.45
N ALA A 719 -26.48 18.07 -14.21
CA ALA A 719 -25.90 17.00 -13.40
C ALA A 719 -24.70 16.36 -14.13
N ASP A 720 -24.87 16.02 -15.41
CA ASP A 720 -23.79 15.49 -16.26
C ASP A 720 -22.65 16.49 -16.39
N GLN A 721 -22.93 17.80 -16.57
CA GLN A 721 -21.90 18.83 -16.61
C GLN A 721 -21.22 19.05 -15.24
N ALA A 722 -21.91 18.82 -14.11
CA ALA A 722 -21.30 18.86 -12.78
C ALA A 722 -20.36 17.66 -12.55
N VAL A 723 -20.77 16.45 -12.94
CA VAL A 723 -19.93 15.23 -12.92
C VAL A 723 -18.73 15.39 -13.86
N LYS A 724 -18.92 15.98 -15.03
CA LYS A 724 -17.82 16.29 -15.95
C LYS A 724 -16.82 17.27 -15.32
N VAL A 725 -17.29 18.34 -14.67
CA VAL A 725 -16.41 19.31 -14.00
C VAL A 725 -15.67 18.71 -12.80
N SER A 726 -16.25 17.77 -12.05
CA SER A 726 -15.51 17.07 -10.99
C SER A 726 -14.46 16.09 -11.55
N LEU A 727 -14.78 15.39 -12.65
CA LEU A 727 -13.82 14.52 -13.35
C LEU A 727 -12.67 15.32 -14.00
N ASP A 728 -12.96 16.41 -14.71
CA ASP A 728 -11.93 17.29 -15.29
C ASP A 728 -11.04 17.90 -14.19
N ARG A 729 -11.62 18.29 -13.03
CA ARG A 729 -10.83 18.74 -11.86
C ARG A 729 -9.96 17.64 -11.27
N ALA A 730 -10.48 16.43 -11.11
CA ALA A 730 -9.69 15.30 -10.63
C ALA A 730 -8.53 14.98 -11.58
N ARG A 731 -8.76 15.07 -12.90
CA ARG A 731 -7.71 14.90 -13.92
C ARG A 731 -6.65 16.00 -13.83
N ILE A 732 -7.04 17.27 -13.72
CA ILE A 732 -6.12 18.40 -13.57
C ILE A 732 -5.29 18.30 -12.27
N CYS A 733 -5.89 17.86 -11.16
CA CYS A 733 -5.14 17.60 -9.93
C CYS A 733 -4.11 16.49 -10.12
N ALA A 734 -4.48 15.37 -10.77
CA ALA A 734 -3.56 14.28 -11.07
C ALA A 734 -2.44 14.69 -12.04
N GLU A 735 -2.76 15.44 -13.10
CA GLU A 735 -1.80 16.05 -14.04
C GLU A 735 -0.81 16.99 -13.31
N SER A 736 -1.31 17.78 -12.35
CA SER A 736 -0.49 18.70 -11.55
C SER A 736 0.41 17.97 -10.56
N SER A 737 -0.10 16.96 -9.85
CA SER A 737 0.72 16.12 -8.95
C SER A 737 1.81 15.36 -9.72
N LEU A 738 1.48 14.80 -10.90
CA LEU A 738 2.45 14.12 -11.75
C LEU A 738 3.52 15.09 -12.29
N THR A 739 3.13 16.32 -12.62
CA THR A 739 4.07 17.39 -13.00
C THR A 739 4.97 17.79 -11.83
N GLN A 740 4.45 17.87 -10.61
CA GLN A 740 5.24 18.14 -9.41
C GLN A 740 6.25 17.02 -9.13
N CYS A 741 5.84 15.76 -9.21
CA CYS A 741 6.74 14.61 -9.09
C CYS A 741 7.83 14.62 -10.17
N PHE A 742 7.49 14.97 -11.42
CA PHE A 742 8.45 15.11 -12.50
C PHE A 742 9.50 16.19 -12.20
N CYS A 743 9.07 17.39 -11.75
CA CYS A 743 9.99 18.46 -11.35
C CYS A 743 10.93 18.02 -10.21
N GLN A 744 10.40 17.34 -9.18
CA GLN A 744 11.20 16.80 -8.08
C GLN A 744 12.22 15.77 -8.58
N ALA A 745 11.82 14.85 -9.46
CA ALA A 745 12.72 13.87 -10.07
C ALA A 745 13.84 14.53 -10.91
N THR A 746 13.52 15.60 -11.68
CA THR A 746 14.54 16.33 -12.45
C THR A 746 15.55 17.06 -11.56
N GLU A 747 15.13 17.61 -10.42
CA GLU A 747 16.02 18.29 -9.47
C GLU A 747 16.91 17.29 -8.72
N VAL A 748 16.35 16.18 -8.24
CA VAL A 748 17.14 15.08 -7.66
C VAL A 748 18.17 14.54 -8.65
N ARG A 749 17.77 14.36 -9.92
CA ARG A 749 18.69 13.96 -10.99
C ARG A 749 19.81 14.98 -11.20
N ARG A 750 19.51 16.29 -11.26
CA ARG A 750 20.52 17.36 -11.38
C ARG A 750 21.56 17.27 -10.26
N GLN A 751 21.11 17.12 -9.01
CA GLN A 751 22.00 16.99 -7.85
C GLN A 751 22.91 15.75 -7.91
N TYR A 752 22.42 14.61 -8.42
CA TYR A 752 23.25 13.43 -8.63
C TYR A 752 24.23 13.59 -9.81
N GLU A 753 23.80 14.19 -10.92
CA GLU A 753 24.71 14.49 -12.04
C GLU A 753 25.84 15.46 -11.62
N GLU A 754 25.56 16.45 -10.77
CA GLU A 754 26.59 17.36 -10.22
C GLU A 754 27.54 16.66 -9.25
N LYS A 755 27.03 15.79 -8.36
CA LYS A 755 27.87 14.96 -7.49
C LYS A 755 28.78 14.02 -8.27
N ILE A 756 28.27 13.39 -9.35
CA ILE A 756 29.06 12.50 -10.20
C ILE A 756 30.15 13.27 -10.96
N LYS A 757 29.82 14.45 -11.52
CA LYS A 757 30.80 15.34 -12.17
C LYS A 757 31.89 15.80 -11.18
N GLY A 758 31.52 16.16 -9.95
CA GLY A 758 32.46 16.55 -8.89
C GLY A 758 33.34 15.43 -8.33
N LEU A 759 33.07 14.16 -8.66
CA LEU A 759 33.87 13.00 -8.26
C LEU A 759 34.84 12.51 -9.35
N MET A 760 34.79 13.09 -10.55
CA MET A 760 35.72 12.78 -11.64
C MET A 760 36.84 13.82 -11.69
N PRO A 761 38.14 13.42 -11.69
CA PRO A 761 39.23 14.35 -11.95
C PRO A 761 39.05 15.03 -13.31
N ALA A 762 39.29 16.35 -13.39
CA ALA A 762 39.04 17.13 -14.60
C ALA A 762 39.92 16.65 -15.77
N GLU A 763 41.11 16.13 -15.47
CA GLU A 763 42.04 15.49 -16.38
C GLU A 763 41.41 14.23 -17.01
N LEU A 764 40.85 13.34 -16.18
CA LEU A 764 40.20 12.11 -16.63
C LEU A 764 38.91 12.39 -17.40
N GLN A 765 38.11 13.39 -16.97
CA GLN A 765 36.94 13.82 -17.73
C GLN A 765 37.34 14.31 -19.12
N LYS A 766 38.40 15.13 -19.20
CA LYS A 766 38.92 15.63 -20.47
C LYS A 766 39.49 14.51 -21.34
N GLU A 767 40.26 13.57 -20.79
CA GLU A 767 40.75 12.40 -21.53
C GLU A 767 39.60 11.56 -22.11
N LEU A 768 38.49 11.42 -21.37
CA LEU A 768 37.29 10.74 -21.85
C LEU A 768 36.56 11.54 -22.93
N GLU A 769 36.45 12.86 -22.81
CA GLU A 769 35.86 13.75 -23.82
C GLU A 769 36.71 13.81 -25.11
N ASP A 770 38.03 13.90 -25.01
CA ASP A 770 38.98 13.82 -26.12
C ASP A 770 38.91 12.43 -26.78
N THR A 771 38.82 11.35 -25.99
CA THR A 771 38.61 9.97 -26.50
C THR A 771 37.28 9.81 -27.21
N ILE A 772 36.18 10.31 -26.65
CA ILE A 772 34.85 10.32 -27.29
C ILE A 772 34.89 11.13 -28.60
N THR A 773 35.64 12.23 -28.64
CA THR A 773 35.79 13.07 -29.84
C THR A 773 36.63 12.37 -30.92
N SER A 774 37.71 11.68 -30.52
CA SER A 774 38.50 10.81 -31.39
C SER A 774 37.67 9.65 -31.96
N LEU A 775 36.88 8.96 -31.12
CA LEU A 775 35.98 7.89 -31.56
C LEU A 775 34.89 8.42 -32.51
N LYS A 776 34.30 9.59 -32.25
CA LYS A 776 33.38 10.26 -33.19
C LYS A 776 34.07 10.59 -34.52
N ALA A 777 35.32 11.02 -34.51
CA ALA A 777 36.09 11.26 -35.74
C ALA A 777 36.36 9.95 -36.52
N GLN A 778 36.73 8.88 -35.83
CA GLN A 778 36.93 7.54 -36.42
C GLN A 778 35.63 6.97 -36.99
N VAL A 779 34.50 7.09 -36.30
CA VAL A 779 33.18 6.68 -36.81
C VAL A 779 32.80 7.48 -38.05
N ASN A 780 32.99 8.80 -38.05
CA ASN A 780 32.77 9.64 -39.24
C ASN A 780 33.69 9.24 -40.42
N PHE A 781 34.94 8.87 -40.15
CA PHE A 781 35.86 8.38 -41.19
C PHE A 781 35.42 7.03 -41.76
N LEU A 782 35.00 6.09 -40.91
CA LEU A 782 34.47 4.79 -41.32
C LEU A 782 33.16 4.92 -42.09
N GLN A 783 32.26 5.81 -41.68
CA GLN A 783 31.02 6.13 -42.41
C GLN A 783 31.31 6.71 -43.80
N LYS A 784 32.25 7.66 -43.91
CA LYS A 784 32.69 8.19 -45.21
C LYS A 784 33.32 7.11 -46.10
N ARG A 785 34.16 6.23 -45.53
CA ARG A 785 34.74 5.10 -46.29
C ARG A 785 33.68 4.09 -46.73
N ALA A 786 32.66 3.85 -45.91
CA ALA A 786 31.53 2.98 -46.26
C ALA A 786 30.68 3.59 -47.38
N ALA A 787 30.44 4.91 -47.37
CA ALA A 787 29.74 5.61 -48.44
C ALA A 787 30.46 5.47 -49.80
N VAL A 788 31.78 5.72 -49.84
CA VAL A 788 32.57 5.55 -51.08
C VAL A 788 32.55 4.10 -51.57
N LEU A 789 32.68 3.11 -50.68
CA LEU A 789 32.60 1.70 -51.06
C LEU A 789 31.19 1.29 -51.55
N GLN A 790 30.14 1.96 -51.08
CA GLN A 790 28.77 1.78 -51.56
C GLN A 790 28.61 2.39 -52.97
N GLU A 791 29.14 3.60 -53.19
CA GLU A 791 29.18 4.25 -54.51
C GLU A 791 29.94 3.41 -55.54
N ASP A 792 31.10 2.84 -55.18
CA ASP A 792 31.86 1.91 -56.04
C ASP A 792 31.06 0.65 -56.40
N LEU A 793 30.34 0.06 -55.44
CA LEU A 793 29.50 -1.13 -55.67
C LEU A 793 28.31 -0.84 -56.57
N ASP A 794 27.63 0.30 -56.39
CA ASP A 794 26.48 0.67 -57.21
C ASP A 794 26.92 1.13 -58.61
N ALA A 795 28.10 1.78 -58.73
CA ALA A 795 28.76 2.04 -60.01
C ALA A 795 29.28 0.76 -60.72
N CYS A 796 29.40 -0.37 -60.01
CA CYS A 796 29.63 -1.68 -60.61
C CYS A 796 28.33 -2.39 -61.01
N ARG A 797 27.21 -2.14 -60.31
CA ARG A 797 25.88 -2.65 -60.68
C ARG A 797 25.36 -2.01 -61.97
N GLY A 798 25.56 -0.70 -62.15
CA GLY A 798 25.17 0.04 -63.36
C GLY A 798 26.00 -0.24 -64.63
N ARG A 799 26.84 -1.28 -64.63
CA ARG A 799 27.69 -1.70 -65.78
C ARG A 799 27.54 -3.19 -66.16
N ARG A 800 26.38 -3.76 -65.82
CA ARG A 800 25.90 -5.06 -66.31
C ARG A 800 24.49 -4.90 -66.89
#